data_AF-A0A2E4SUM7-F1
#
_entry.id   AF-A0A2E4SUM7-F1
#
_cell.length_a   1.000
_cell.length_b   1.000
_cell.length_c   1.000
_cell.angle_alpha   90.00
_cell.angle_beta   90.00
_cell.angle_gamma   90.00
#
_symmetry.space_group_name_H-M   'P 1'
#
loop_
_entity.id
_entity.type
_entity.pdbx_description
1 polymer ?
#
loop_
_entity_poly.entity_id
_entity_poly.type
_entity_poly.pdbx_seq_one_letter_code
_entity_poly.pdbx_strand_id
1 'polypeptide(L)'
;MMHRCRAPTRILSTGARLSTHPFMPHRLLPRIPTGLSTGLALAATLVLIITSCTSDEPSATPSTPTITASLTNPPVPTSTTSIPVPVASSTTTSPATSTASSTAASEWIADGPETGGNDDGMATILPEGSVVDGVYLDPRGLLFEKFQESFDRTGRFTGLDAFCRPAGDPPESEPVTVESGISAESIVVVQIDTRLHELTRIGFDVPVGEPGTMVATFVDLVNTMCGGIHGRTLDLRTTEVSALGGGSLDIDTLREAACLEAVEIHEAAVVLAATPIPGTVAGCLTQRHRVSHLAVRGISDLDLSRGRGLLHSIEVGDRTGLSLAVGAAIDRGLLDGATIGVVVPDAPQRSDDVMAAIEHALAEVGLAAARYQIGCEGTTTCQVGLDTAVTAMIHNGVDVVVPLVDMTSLPWLVLEMLEQEMPRPQFVLSGLDGQGLDAVASRVAEFGGSIAGAYYDGALVVDGSATGSQRLDDAERRPFDRLCAETWAEAEGVAVPTIESTLDDVHRTVVEACSLVRWVARAAEAAGPDPSRLALQVALANLGPVDVPDMRPTTVDGRRWRTVQVRRYEYPCEHGAGFGASEGCLVPDGPPVVLDRTGVPVPPDGPFSRPPDQVTVFVANGSNVGGLAGKVTRLLGLDGYQTTSPGNAYRASLSTIYYREGFLGDASAIGTTLSLPADEVPIPALIDFVAPSTVDRVLAADVVLVIGSTDARRLQKTD
;
A
#
# COMPACT_ATOMS: atom_id res chain seq x y z
N MET A 1 32.25 37.98 -42.30
CA MET A 1 33.73 38.01 -42.50
C MET A 1 34.36 37.09 -41.45
N MET A 2 35.34 36.21 -41.71
CA MET A 2 36.64 36.34 -42.41
C MET A 2 37.65 37.21 -41.63
N HIS A 3 38.92 36.83 -41.41
CA HIS A 3 39.69 35.62 -41.80
C HIS A 3 40.93 35.43 -40.86
N ARG A 4 41.36 34.19 -40.51
CA ARG A 4 42.48 33.36 -41.06
C ARG A 4 43.91 33.96 -40.91
N CYS A 5 45.01 33.21 -40.84
CA CYS A 5 45.40 31.89 -41.41
C CYS A 5 46.29 31.06 -40.43
N ARG A 6 46.15 29.72 -40.32
CA ARG A 6 46.90 28.62 -41.01
C ARG A 6 48.43 28.60 -40.77
N ALA A 7 49.18 27.49 -40.67
CA ALA A 7 49.06 26.00 -40.66
C ALA A 7 50.54 25.46 -40.82
N PRO A 8 50.92 24.18 -41.14
CA PRO A 8 50.16 22.94 -41.38
C PRO A 8 50.78 21.59 -40.85
N THR A 9 50.13 20.45 -41.21
CA THR A 9 50.73 19.10 -41.52
C THR A 9 50.71 17.92 -40.50
N ARG A 10 49.56 17.25 -40.36
CA ARG A 10 49.25 15.85 -40.79
C ARG A 10 50.33 14.73 -40.67
N ILE A 11 50.00 13.60 -39.99
CA ILE A 11 50.04 12.18 -40.48
C ILE A 11 49.55 11.17 -39.39
N LEU A 12 49.27 9.91 -39.79
CA LEU A 12 48.62 8.83 -39.02
C LEU A 12 49.61 8.00 -38.16
N SER A 13 49.12 7.26 -37.14
CA SER A 13 48.96 5.79 -37.24
C SER A 13 48.55 5.06 -35.94
N THR A 14 47.97 3.88 -36.14
CA THR A 14 47.45 2.85 -35.23
C THR A 14 48.43 2.24 -34.21
N GLY A 15 47.98 2.09 -32.95
CA GLY A 15 47.64 0.77 -32.38
C GLY A 15 48.68 -0.12 -31.65
N ALA A 16 48.12 -1.00 -30.82
CA ALA A 16 48.60 -2.34 -30.40
C ALA A 16 49.56 -2.56 -29.19
N ARG A 17 48.97 -3.14 -28.13
CA ARG A 17 49.34 -4.42 -27.45
C ARG A 17 50.35 -4.51 -26.27
N LEU A 18 49.75 -4.86 -25.12
CA LEU A 18 50.00 -6.06 -24.27
C LEU A 18 51.27 -6.24 -23.38
N SER A 19 50.94 -6.41 -22.08
CA SER A 19 51.39 -7.49 -21.17
C SER A 19 52.83 -7.51 -20.60
N THR A 20 52.97 -7.50 -19.27
CA THR A 20 53.26 -8.71 -18.47
C THR A 20 53.31 -8.45 -16.93
N HIS A 21 52.83 -9.42 -16.15
CA HIS A 21 53.15 -9.67 -14.72
C HIS A 21 54.54 -10.41 -14.61
N PRO A 22 55.18 -10.71 -13.44
CA PRO A 22 54.58 -11.07 -12.12
C PRO A 22 55.41 -10.78 -10.81
N PHE A 23 54.92 -11.35 -9.70
CA PHE A 23 55.59 -11.78 -8.44
C PHE A 23 55.62 -10.93 -7.14
N MET A 24 55.49 -11.70 -6.04
CA MET A 24 55.50 -11.41 -4.58
C MET A 24 56.90 -11.82 -3.99
N PRO A 25 57.23 -11.88 -2.64
CA PRO A 25 56.36 -12.22 -1.48
C PRO A 25 56.69 -11.67 -0.04
N HIS A 26 55.79 -11.99 0.91
CA HIS A 26 55.96 -12.32 2.35
C HIS A 26 56.80 -11.48 3.36
N ARG A 27 56.18 -11.21 4.53
CA ARG A 27 56.50 -11.65 5.93
C ARG A 27 55.67 -10.82 6.94
N LEU A 28 55.36 -11.17 8.19
CA LEU A 28 55.16 -12.37 9.04
C LEU A 28 54.76 -11.83 10.45
N LEU A 29 54.02 -12.60 11.27
CA LEU A 29 53.53 -12.20 12.62
C LEU A 29 54.61 -12.23 13.72
N PRO A 30 54.34 -11.64 14.92
CA PRO A 30 54.03 -12.50 16.09
C PRO A 30 52.90 -11.97 17.03
N ARG A 31 52.75 -12.58 18.22
CA ARG A 31 51.55 -12.58 19.11
C ARG A 31 51.76 -11.95 20.50
N ILE A 32 50.62 -11.60 21.12
CA ILE A 32 50.21 -11.50 22.56
C ILE A 32 51.16 -12.07 23.64
N PRO A 33 51.10 -11.56 24.90
CA PRO A 33 50.39 -12.35 25.94
C PRO A 33 49.52 -11.56 26.96
N THR A 34 48.76 -12.31 27.77
CA THR A 34 47.72 -11.92 28.76
C THR A 34 48.22 -11.82 30.21
N GLY A 35 47.50 -11.14 31.14
CA GLY A 35 47.77 -11.29 32.59
C GLY A 35 46.85 -10.59 33.63
N LEU A 36 46.05 -11.40 34.35
CA LEU A 36 45.56 -11.30 35.75
C LEU A 36 44.89 -10.02 36.36
N SER A 37 43.57 -10.16 36.60
CA SER A 37 42.82 -10.00 37.87
C SER A 37 43.34 -9.16 39.07
N THR A 38 42.44 -8.29 39.58
CA THR A 38 41.94 -8.29 40.98
C THR A 38 40.56 -7.63 41.03
N GLY A 39 39.72 -7.98 42.00
CA GLY A 39 38.41 -7.34 42.22
C GLY A 39 38.23 -6.87 43.67
N LEU A 40 37.46 -5.80 43.87
CA LEU A 40 36.98 -5.32 45.17
C LEU A 40 35.81 -4.36 44.95
N ALA A 41 34.82 -4.40 45.84
CA ALA A 41 33.68 -3.48 45.84
C ALA A 41 33.68 -2.66 47.14
N LEU A 42 33.26 -1.39 47.09
CA LEU A 42 32.28 -0.81 48.02
C LEU A 42 31.84 0.62 47.67
N ALA A 43 30.57 0.91 47.98
CA ALA A 43 30.02 2.14 48.55
C ALA A 43 30.29 3.53 47.90
N ALA A 44 29.30 3.97 47.12
CA ALA A 44 28.44 5.15 47.40
C ALA A 44 29.04 6.50 47.90
N THR A 45 28.62 7.60 47.24
CA THR A 45 27.86 8.67 47.93
C THR A 45 27.20 9.63 46.93
N LEU A 46 25.87 9.78 47.01
CA LEU A 46 25.17 11.01 46.63
C LEU A 46 24.00 11.21 47.61
N VAL A 47 23.73 12.46 47.99
CA VAL A 47 22.92 12.78 49.17
C VAL A 47 21.47 13.07 48.77
N LEU A 48 20.55 12.30 49.36
CA LEU A 48 19.13 12.64 49.47
C LEU A 48 18.92 13.58 50.66
N ILE A 49 18.07 14.60 50.49
CA ILE A 49 17.48 15.36 51.61
C ILE A 49 15.97 15.11 51.56
N ILE A 50 15.45 14.51 52.63
CA ILE A 50 14.01 14.36 52.88
C ILE A 50 13.72 14.94 54.28
N THR A 51 12.67 15.75 54.36
CA THR A 51 11.92 16.07 55.58
C THR A 51 10.44 16.06 55.19
N SER A 52 9.70 14.97 55.42
CA SER A 52 9.02 14.60 56.69
C SER A 52 7.74 15.42 56.94
N CYS A 53 6.58 14.85 57.29
CA CYS A 53 6.23 13.46 57.62
C CYS A 53 4.68 13.27 57.63
N THR A 54 4.20 12.02 57.53
CA THR A 54 2.96 11.43 58.15
C THR A 54 1.59 12.14 57.98
N SER A 55 0.44 11.48 57.76
CA SER A 55 0.10 10.04 57.61
C SER A 55 -1.37 9.90 57.13
N ASP A 56 -1.78 8.65 56.90
CA ASP A 56 -3.15 8.11 56.82
C ASP A 56 -3.96 8.25 55.51
N GLU A 57 -4.58 7.13 55.15
CA GLU A 57 -5.54 6.85 54.07
C GLU A 57 -6.97 6.69 54.67
N PRO A 58 -8.06 6.52 53.89
CA PRO A 58 -8.22 6.60 52.42
C PRO A 58 -9.42 7.47 51.97
N SER A 59 -9.74 7.39 50.67
CA SER A 59 -11.07 7.63 50.06
C SER A 59 -11.59 9.08 49.89
N ALA A 60 -11.36 9.65 48.69
CA ALA A 60 -12.38 10.40 47.92
C ALA A 60 -11.91 10.68 46.47
N THR A 61 -12.83 10.72 45.52
CA THR A 61 -12.59 11.15 44.13
C THR A 61 -12.36 12.67 44.04
N PRO A 62 -11.29 13.15 43.36
CA PRO A 62 -11.10 14.57 43.09
C PRO A 62 -11.75 14.99 41.76
N SER A 63 -12.59 16.02 41.81
CA SER A 63 -13.15 16.70 40.63
C SER A 63 -12.19 17.78 40.08
N THR A 64 -12.39 18.15 38.82
CA THR A 64 -11.57 19.11 38.05
C THR A 64 -11.47 20.50 38.69
N PRO A 65 -10.26 21.10 38.79
CA PRO A 65 -10.07 22.51 39.11
C PRO A 65 -9.97 23.38 37.84
N THR A 66 -10.88 24.36 37.70
CA THR A 66 -10.79 25.39 36.65
C THR A 66 -9.70 26.42 36.98
N ILE A 67 -8.93 26.85 35.97
CA ILE A 67 -8.11 28.07 36.04
C ILE A 67 -8.57 29.05 34.94
N THR A 68 -8.92 30.26 35.35
CA THR A 68 -9.44 31.31 34.46
C THR A 68 -8.33 32.28 34.05
N ALA A 69 -8.23 32.60 32.76
CA ALA A 69 -7.45 33.73 32.27
C ALA A 69 -8.28 34.52 31.24
N SER A 70 -8.55 35.80 31.52
CA SER A 70 -9.38 36.65 30.66
C SER A 70 -8.53 37.55 29.76
N LEU A 71 -8.96 37.71 28.51
CA LEU A 71 -8.60 38.86 27.66
C LEU A 71 -9.88 39.51 27.12
N THR A 72 -9.85 40.83 26.95
CA THR A 72 -11.06 41.67 26.80
C THR A 72 -11.12 42.36 25.44
N ASN A 73 -12.26 42.22 24.74
CA ASN A 73 -12.52 42.94 23.49
C ASN A 73 -13.03 44.38 23.72
N PRO A 74 -12.64 45.37 22.88
CA PRO A 74 -13.26 46.69 22.84
C PRO A 74 -14.55 46.70 21.99
N PRO A 75 -15.51 47.61 22.26
CA PRO A 75 -16.83 47.62 21.60
C PRO A 75 -16.91 48.53 20.35
N VAL A 76 -17.86 48.22 19.46
CA VAL A 76 -18.26 49.04 18.30
C VAL A 76 -19.59 49.77 18.61
N PRO A 77 -19.74 51.08 18.31
CA PRO A 77 -20.94 51.84 18.65
C PRO A 77 -22.05 51.75 17.59
N THR A 78 -23.31 51.84 18.03
CA THR A 78 -24.51 51.98 17.19
C THR A 78 -25.07 53.39 17.24
N SER A 79 -25.64 53.91 16.14
CA SER A 79 -26.42 55.15 16.13
C SER A 79 -27.43 55.22 14.98
N THR A 80 -28.70 55.28 15.37
CA THR A 80 -29.93 55.55 14.61
C THR A 80 -29.93 56.78 13.70
N THR A 81 -30.80 56.83 12.68
CA THR A 81 -32.03 57.70 12.59
C THR A 81 -32.81 57.40 11.29
N SER A 82 -34.03 57.93 11.09
CA SER A 82 -35.09 57.31 10.28
C SER A 82 -36.05 58.27 9.52
N ILE A 83 -36.70 57.78 8.44
CA ILE A 83 -38.07 58.14 7.94
C ILE A 83 -38.20 59.57 7.33
N PRO A 84 -39.22 59.98 6.50
CA PRO A 84 -40.48 59.35 6.02
C PRO A 84 -40.43 58.93 4.51
N VAL A 85 -41.45 58.89 3.59
CA VAL A 85 -42.83 59.48 3.38
C VAL A 85 -43.73 58.50 2.54
N PRO A 86 -44.98 58.79 2.03
CA PRO A 86 -46.10 57.83 2.22
C PRO A 86 -46.96 57.39 0.99
N VAL A 87 -47.74 56.33 1.23
CA VAL A 87 -49.12 56.02 0.76
C VAL A 87 -49.68 56.66 -0.52
N ALA A 88 -49.96 55.82 -1.52
CA ALA A 88 -51.20 55.84 -2.34
C ALA A 88 -51.43 54.49 -3.05
N SER A 89 -52.68 54.12 -3.38
CA SER A 89 -53.06 52.79 -3.88
C SER A 89 -53.31 52.75 -5.40
N SER A 90 -53.05 51.60 -6.08
CA SER A 90 -54.13 50.69 -6.57
C SER A 90 -53.72 49.65 -7.64
N THR A 91 -54.31 48.45 -7.51
CA THR A 91 -54.74 47.48 -8.55
C THR A 91 -53.76 46.67 -9.45
N THR A 92 -54.11 45.36 -9.53
CA THR A 92 -54.04 44.41 -10.67
C THR A 92 -52.71 43.78 -11.14
N THR A 93 -52.48 42.57 -10.60
CA THR A 93 -52.06 41.31 -11.28
C THR A 93 -50.69 41.16 -11.94
N SER A 94 -50.10 39.97 -11.69
CA SER A 94 -48.79 39.45 -12.11
C SER A 94 -48.50 39.54 -13.61
N PRO A 95 -47.22 39.67 -13.99
CA PRO A 95 -46.40 38.45 -14.22
C PRO A 95 -44.94 38.57 -13.71
N ALA A 96 -44.19 37.45 -13.70
CA ALA A 96 -42.73 37.47 -13.78
C ALA A 96 -42.15 36.11 -14.23
N THR A 97 -41.40 36.14 -15.33
CA THR A 97 -40.26 35.23 -15.58
C THR A 97 -39.00 36.00 -15.17
N SER A 98 -38.02 35.37 -14.52
CA SER A 98 -36.71 35.97 -14.25
C SER A 98 -35.59 34.94 -14.20
N THR A 99 -34.38 35.37 -14.56
CA THR A 99 -33.14 34.56 -14.60
C THR A 99 -31.99 35.36 -13.99
N ALA A 100 -31.21 34.74 -13.09
CA ALA A 100 -29.94 35.24 -12.50
C ALA A 100 -30.06 36.56 -11.66
N SER A 101 -29.18 36.88 -10.70
CA SER A 101 -27.82 36.38 -10.41
C SER A 101 -27.55 36.19 -8.90
N SER A 102 -26.28 35.93 -8.56
CA SER A 102 -25.64 35.80 -7.23
C SER A 102 -25.95 36.95 -6.23
N THR A 103 -25.61 36.89 -4.93
CA THR A 103 -24.40 36.28 -4.32
C THR A 103 -24.54 36.01 -2.81
N ALA A 104 -23.73 35.07 -2.31
CA ALA A 104 -23.16 34.95 -0.94
C ALA A 104 -24.04 34.50 0.25
N ALA A 105 -23.55 33.43 0.89
CA ALA A 105 -23.55 33.11 2.33
C ALA A 105 -24.86 33.16 3.16
N SER A 106 -25.27 31.99 3.64
CA SER A 106 -26.12 31.80 4.83
C SER A 106 -25.60 30.63 5.68
N GLU A 107 -25.85 30.68 6.99
CA GLU A 107 -25.33 29.73 7.98
C GLU A 107 -25.96 28.32 7.89
N TRP A 108 -25.22 27.31 8.35
CA TRP A 108 -25.79 25.99 8.66
C TRP A 108 -26.74 26.09 9.86
N ILE A 109 -28.00 25.72 9.68
CA ILE A 109 -28.97 25.50 10.77
C ILE A 109 -29.74 24.22 10.48
N ALA A 110 -29.71 23.27 11.42
CA ALA A 110 -30.55 22.08 11.39
C ALA A 110 -31.86 22.32 12.16
N ASP A 111 -33.01 22.03 11.55
CA ASP A 111 -33.99 21.06 12.08
C ASP A 111 -35.26 20.94 11.21
N GLY A 112 -35.33 19.86 10.41
CA GLY A 112 -36.54 19.17 9.92
C GLY A 112 -37.63 19.95 9.13
N PRO A 113 -38.78 19.29 8.86
CA PRO A 113 -39.06 17.85 8.93
C PRO A 113 -39.16 17.18 7.55
N GLU A 114 -39.19 15.85 7.52
CA GLU A 114 -39.38 15.04 6.30
C GLU A 114 -40.67 15.38 5.53
N THR A 115 -40.59 15.58 4.21
CA THR A 115 -41.61 15.19 3.21
C THR A 115 -41.10 15.57 1.81
N GLY A 116 -40.69 14.61 0.98
CA GLY A 116 -40.12 14.99 -0.32
C GLY A 116 -39.75 13.93 -1.35
N GLY A 117 -40.10 12.65 -1.17
CA GLY A 117 -39.95 11.64 -2.22
C GLY A 117 -38.51 11.38 -2.68
N ASN A 118 -37.82 10.47 -1.99
CA ASN A 118 -36.74 9.74 -2.64
C ASN A 118 -37.33 9.00 -3.85
N ASP A 119 -36.83 9.28 -5.04
CA ASP A 119 -36.72 8.25 -6.06
C ASP A 119 -35.52 7.40 -5.61
N ASP A 120 -35.77 6.43 -4.71
CA ASP A 120 -34.74 5.50 -4.23
C ASP A 120 -34.26 4.66 -5.40
N GLY A 121 -33.23 5.16 -6.10
CA GLY A 121 -32.58 4.50 -7.23
C GLY A 121 -32.16 3.12 -6.80
N MET A 122 -32.92 2.12 -7.26
CA MET A 122 -33.04 0.83 -6.58
C MET A 122 -31.70 0.12 -6.51
N ALA A 123 -31.02 0.23 -5.36
CA ALA A 123 -29.68 -0.31 -5.16
C ALA A 123 -29.69 -1.81 -5.49
N THR A 124 -28.95 -2.18 -6.53
CA THR A 124 -28.89 -3.55 -7.02
C THR A 124 -28.19 -4.41 -5.98
N ILE A 125 -28.98 -5.08 -5.14
CA ILE A 125 -28.49 -6.04 -4.15
C ILE A 125 -27.67 -7.09 -4.90
N LEU A 126 -26.36 -7.10 -4.66
CA LEU A 126 -25.46 -7.99 -5.37
C LEU A 126 -25.72 -9.45 -4.99
N PRO A 127 -25.50 -10.41 -5.92
CA PRO A 127 -25.49 -11.82 -5.58
C PRO A 127 -24.37 -12.13 -4.58
N GLU A 128 -24.54 -13.22 -3.84
CA GLU A 128 -23.60 -13.69 -2.82
C GLU A 128 -22.61 -14.69 -3.44
N GLY A 129 -21.30 -14.44 -3.29
CA GLY A 129 -20.26 -15.24 -3.92
C GLY A 129 -20.22 -16.70 -3.46
N SER A 130 -19.99 -17.61 -4.41
CA SER A 130 -20.17 -19.06 -4.21
C SER A 130 -18.96 -19.73 -3.56
N VAL A 131 -19.17 -20.51 -2.50
CA VAL A 131 -18.13 -21.29 -1.80
C VAL A 131 -18.48 -22.77 -1.86
N VAL A 132 -17.55 -23.60 -2.32
CA VAL A 132 -17.68 -25.07 -2.42
C VAL A 132 -16.49 -25.72 -1.73
N ASP A 133 -16.77 -26.68 -0.83
CA ASP A 133 -15.77 -27.38 0.01
C ASP A 133 -14.78 -26.44 0.75
N GLY A 134 -15.24 -25.22 1.06
CA GLY A 134 -14.46 -24.17 1.74
C GLY A 134 -13.64 -23.26 0.80
N VAL A 135 -13.58 -23.56 -0.49
CA VAL A 135 -12.89 -22.74 -1.52
C VAL A 135 -13.90 -21.82 -2.21
N TYR A 136 -13.49 -20.57 -2.42
CA TYR A 136 -14.28 -19.59 -3.16
C TYR A 136 -14.15 -19.80 -4.67
N LEU A 137 -15.28 -19.90 -5.38
CA LEU A 137 -15.34 -20.04 -6.83
C LEU A 137 -15.33 -18.65 -7.49
N ASP A 138 -14.13 -18.12 -7.72
CA ASP A 138 -13.93 -16.76 -8.21
C ASP A 138 -14.32 -16.64 -9.71
N PRO A 139 -15.32 -15.80 -10.07
CA PRO A 139 -15.80 -15.70 -11.45
C PRO A 139 -14.83 -14.96 -12.38
N ARG A 140 -13.82 -14.26 -11.85
CA ARG A 140 -12.90 -13.38 -12.61
C ARG A 140 -11.85 -14.14 -13.44
N GLY A 141 -11.93 -15.47 -13.49
CA GLY A 141 -11.17 -16.32 -14.40
C GLY A 141 -10.14 -17.23 -13.73
N LEU A 142 -9.49 -18.07 -14.55
CA LEU A 142 -8.64 -19.17 -14.09
C LEU A 142 -7.51 -18.73 -13.15
N LEU A 143 -6.91 -17.56 -13.38
CA LEU A 143 -5.84 -17.05 -12.52
C LEU A 143 -6.32 -16.75 -11.08
N PHE A 144 -7.55 -16.27 -10.93
CA PHE A 144 -8.18 -16.01 -9.63
C PHE A 144 -8.62 -17.33 -8.97
N GLU A 145 -9.29 -18.22 -9.72
CA GLU A 145 -9.68 -19.57 -9.25
C GLU A 145 -8.46 -20.34 -8.72
N LYS A 146 -7.36 -20.38 -9.48
CA LYS A 146 -6.10 -21.05 -9.10
C LYS A 146 -5.41 -20.38 -7.90
N PHE A 147 -5.59 -19.07 -7.70
CA PHE A 147 -5.15 -18.42 -6.46
C PHE A 147 -5.98 -18.90 -5.25
N GLN A 148 -7.31 -18.98 -5.36
CA GLN A 148 -8.16 -19.47 -4.26
C GLN A 148 -7.89 -20.95 -3.94
N GLU A 149 -7.66 -21.80 -4.95
CA GLU A 149 -7.22 -23.20 -4.77
C GLU A 149 -5.86 -23.31 -4.05
N SER A 150 -4.98 -22.32 -4.20
CA SER A 150 -3.66 -22.33 -3.56
C SER A 150 -3.69 -21.99 -2.06
N PHE A 151 -4.84 -21.52 -1.56
CA PHE A 151 -5.03 -21.03 -0.20
C PHE A 151 -5.49 -22.17 0.71
N ASP A 152 -4.73 -22.49 1.76
CA ASP A 152 -5.19 -23.42 2.80
C ASP A 152 -6.30 -22.78 3.65
N ARG A 153 -7.56 -23.10 3.31
CA ARG A 153 -8.78 -22.66 4.00
C ARG A 153 -9.09 -23.46 5.28
N THR A 154 -8.27 -24.46 5.65
CA THR A 154 -8.46 -25.30 6.84
C THR A 154 -7.86 -24.71 8.12
N GLY A 155 -6.87 -23.82 7.98
CA GLY A 155 -6.28 -23.05 9.09
C GLY A 155 -7.29 -22.24 9.90
N ARG A 156 -6.98 -21.99 11.17
CA ARG A 156 -7.92 -21.41 12.14
C ARG A 156 -8.41 -20.00 11.76
N PHE A 157 -7.52 -19.19 11.18
CA PHE A 157 -7.78 -17.82 10.73
C PHE A 157 -7.81 -17.68 9.18
N THR A 158 -8.10 -18.75 8.43
CA THR A 158 -8.12 -18.75 6.96
C THR A 158 -9.46 -19.17 6.34
N GLY A 159 -10.41 -19.62 7.15
CA GLY A 159 -11.77 -19.96 6.71
C GLY A 159 -12.56 -18.75 6.18
N LEU A 160 -13.59 -19.05 5.39
CA LEU A 160 -14.58 -18.09 4.87
C LEU A 160 -15.96 -18.25 5.57
N ASP A 161 -16.06 -19.24 6.45
CA ASP A 161 -17.21 -19.63 7.27
C ASP A 161 -17.29 -18.91 8.63
N ALA A 162 -16.14 -18.47 9.16
CA ALA A 162 -16.03 -17.74 10.42
C ALA A 162 -14.72 -16.93 10.46
N PHE A 163 -14.71 -15.79 11.18
CA PHE A 163 -13.52 -14.94 11.33
C PHE A 163 -12.34 -15.73 11.91
N CYS A 164 -12.63 -16.62 12.85
CA CYS A 164 -11.72 -17.63 13.37
C CYS A 164 -12.48 -18.89 13.75
N ARG A 165 -11.78 -20.02 13.75
CA ARG A 165 -12.23 -21.25 14.42
C ARG A 165 -11.76 -21.23 15.89
N PRO A 166 -12.42 -21.95 16.82
CA PRO A 166 -11.98 -22.03 18.21
C PRO A 166 -10.52 -22.47 18.33
N ALA A 167 -9.85 -22.08 19.42
CA ALA A 167 -8.56 -22.67 19.78
C ALA A 167 -8.65 -24.21 19.88
N GLY A 168 -7.54 -24.89 19.60
CA GLY A 168 -7.43 -26.34 19.77
C GLY A 168 -7.30 -26.76 21.23
N ASP A 169 -6.67 -27.91 21.48
CA ASP A 169 -6.28 -28.30 22.84
C ASP A 169 -5.38 -27.22 23.48
N PRO A 170 -5.44 -27.02 24.82
CA PRO A 170 -4.56 -26.09 25.52
C PRO A 170 -3.08 -26.37 25.25
N PRO A 171 -2.20 -25.34 25.22
CA PRO A 171 -0.78 -25.53 24.96
C PRO A 171 -0.14 -26.49 25.99
N GLU A 172 0.79 -27.33 25.54
CA GLU A 172 1.44 -28.37 26.37
C GLU A 172 2.21 -27.80 27.58
N SER A 173 2.56 -26.52 27.52
CA SER A 173 3.19 -25.74 28.59
C SER A 173 2.52 -24.37 28.72
N GLU A 174 2.52 -23.81 29.94
CA GLU A 174 2.13 -22.42 30.14
C GLU A 174 3.10 -21.48 29.40
N PRO A 175 2.59 -20.43 28.72
CA PRO A 175 3.37 -19.35 28.14
C PRO A 175 4.48 -18.77 29.03
N VAL A 176 5.61 -18.37 28.42
CA VAL A 176 6.68 -17.63 29.10
C VAL A 176 6.96 -16.27 28.47
N THR A 177 7.47 -15.33 29.27
CA THR A 177 8.03 -14.06 28.76
C THR A 177 9.28 -14.33 27.93
N VAL A 178 9.30 -13.84 26.69
CA VAL A 178 10.38 -14.08 25.73
C VAL A 178 11.30 -12.86 25.61
N GLU A 179 10.74 -11.69 25.30
CA GLU A 179 11.44 -10.42 25.11
C GLU A 179 10.49 -9.23 25.20
N SER A 180 11.01 -7.99 25.10
CA SER A 180 10.20 -6.77 25.00
C SER A 180 9.12 -6.89 23.91
N GLY A 181 7.87 -6.58 24.28
CA GLY A 181 6.69 -6.78 23.44
C GLY A 181 6.13 -8.21 23.35
N ILE A 182 6.73 -9.21 24.02
CA ILE A 182 6.24 -10.60 24.07
C ILE A 182 6.40 -11.17 25.51
N SER A 183 5.35 -11.03 26.32
CA SER A 183 5.31 -11.51 27.71
C SER A 183 4.77 -12.95 27.80
N ALA A 184 4.45 -13.45 28.99
CA ALA A 184 3.70 -14.70 29.16
C ALA A 184 2.20 -14.50 28.86
N GLU A 185 1.71 -13.27 28.99
CA GLU A 185 0.30 -12.89 28.91
C GLU A 185 -0.09 -12.40 27.51
N SER A 186 0.78 -11.66 26.82
CA SER A 186 0.44 -11.00 25.56
C SER A 186 1.58 -10.88 24.54
N ILE A 187 1.19 -10.60 23.29
CA ILE A 187 2.04 -10.05 22.23
C ILE A 187 1.57 -8.62 21.96
N VAL A 188 2.46 -7.63 22.04
CA VAL A 188 2.08 -6.22 21.85
C VAL A 188 1.99 -5.86 20.37
N VAL A 189 0.80 -5.43 19.96
CA VAL A 189 0.50 -4.89 18.64
C VAL A 189 0.24 -3.40 18.81
N VAL A 190 0.83 -2.55 17.98
CA VAL A 190 0.57 -1.10 18.03
C VAL A 190 -0.09 -0.66 16.73
N GLN A 191 -1.25 -0.02 16.81
CA GLN A 191 -1.76 0.77 15.69
C GLN A 191 -1.15 2.17 15.75
N ILE A 192 -0.58 2.63 14.64
CA ILE A 192 -0.43 4.07 14.42
C ILE A 192 -1.70 4.50 13.69
N ASP A 193 -2.47 5.41 14.30
CA ASP A 193 -3.77 5.84 13.77
C ASP A 193 -3.74 7.30 13.33
N THR A 194 -4.26 7.56 12.12
CA THR A 194 -4.26 8.91 11.55
C THR A 194 -5.52 9.63 12.00
N ARG A 195 -5.37 10.82 12.59
CA ARG A 195 -6.49 11.62 13.11
C ARG A 195 -7.31 12.27 11.98
N LEU A 196 -8.12 11.47 11.30
CA LEU A 196 -8.93 11.91 10.15
C LEU A 196 -9.89 13.06 10.51
N HIS A 197 -10.34 13.15 11.77
CA HIS A 197 -11.14 14.27 12.30
C HIS A 197 -10.44 15.65 12.18
N GLU A 198 -9.13 15.71 11.89
CA GLU A 198 -8.45 16.97 11.59
C GLU A 198 -8.78 17.48 10.19
N LEU A 199 -9.06 16.58 9.22
CA LEU A 199 -9.44 16.91 7.85
C LEU A 199 -10.83 17.58 7.82
N THR A 200 -11.78 17.09 8.63
CA THR A 200 -13.11 17.72 8.81
C THR A 200 -13.01 19.19 9.23
N ARG A 201 -11.95 19.60 9.94
CA ARG A 201 -11.73 21.01 10.36
C ARG A 201 -11.42 21.95 9.19
N ILE A 202 -10.94 21.43 8.05
CA ILE A 202 -10.76 22.18 6.80
C ILE A 202 -11.90 21.91 5.79
N GLY A 203 -13.01 21.33 6.26
CA GLY A 203 -14.15 20.91 5.42
C GLY A 203 -13.94 19.60 4.67
N PHE A 204 -12.79 18.95 4.82
CA PHE A 204 -12.42 17.73 4.10
C PHE A 204 -12.84 16.50 4.90
N ASP A 205 -14.14 16.25 4.99
CA ASP A 205 -14.61 15.02 5.62
C ASP A 205 -14.43 13.82 4.66
N VAL A 206 -14.09 12.65 5.21
CA VAL A 206 -13.85 11.42 4.43
C VAL A 206 -14.60 10.27 5.11
N PRO A 207 -15.77 9.84 4.59
CA PRO A 207 -16.69 8.96 5.32
C PRO A 207 -16.23 7.49 5.31
N VAL A 208 -15.16 7.18 6.04
CA VAL A 208 -14.58 5.82 6.17
C VAL A 208 -14.91 5.13 7.50
N GLY A 209 -15.64 5.80 8.41
CA GLY A 209 -15.80 5.39 9.80
C GLY A 209 -14.55 5.68 10.64
N GLU A 210 -14.37 4.94 11.73
CA GLU A 210 -13.24 5.10 12.67
C GLU A 210 -12.27 3.89 12.56
N PRO A 211 -11.14 4.00 11.83
CA PRO A 211 -10.22 2.88 11.60
C PRO A 211 -9.57 2.34 12.87
N GLY A 212 -9.31 3.21 13.87
CA GLY A 212 -8.89 2.81 15.22
C GLY A 212 -9.85 1.84 15.89
N THR A 213 -11.15 2.16 15.89
CA THR A 213 -12.18 1.30 16.46
C THR A 213 -12.25 -0.04 15.73
N MET A 214 -12.27 -0.05 14.39
CA MET A 214 -12.39 -1.29 13.61
C MET A 214 -11.26 -2.29 13.87
N VAL A 215 -10.01 -1.82 13.97
CA VAL A 215 -8.86 -2.67 14.32
C VAL A 215 -8.98 -3.17 15.76
N ALA A 216 -9.43 -2.33 16.69
CA ALA A 216 -9.68 -2.74 18.08
C ALA A 216 -10.75 -3.83 18.18
N THR A 217 -11.89 -3.69 17.49
CA THR A 217 -12.95 -4.72 17.43
C THR A 217 -12.39 -6.07 16.99
N PHE A 218 -11.59 -6.12 15.92
CA PHE A 218 -11.00 -7.37 15.45
C PHE A 218 -9.93 -7.96 16.37
N VAL A 219 -9.14 -7.13 17.08
CA VAL A 219 -8.21 -7.62 18.11
C VAL A 219 -8.96 -8.19 19.31
N ASP A 220 -10.02 -7.53 19.77
CA ASP A 220 -10.85 -8.04 20.86
C ASP A 220 -11.59 -9.32 20.47
N LEU A 221 -11.99 -9.49 19.20
CA LEU A 221 -12.51 -10.75 18.68
C LEU A 221 -11.45 -11.88 18.70
N VAL A 222 -10.18 -11.58 18.36
CA VAL A 222 -9.07 -12.55 18.53
C VAL A 222 -8.90 -12.93 20.01
N ASN A 223 -8.98 -11.97 20.92
CA ASN A 223 -8.80 -12.20 22.36
C ASN A 223 -9.96 -12.98 22.98
N THR A 224 -11.21 -12.65 22.61
CA THR A 224 -12.43 -13.15 23.26
C THR A 224 -13.07 -14.33 22.52
N MET A 225 -13.60 -14.10 21.32
CA MET A 225 -14.31 -15.11 20.53
C MET A 225 -13.40 -16.26 20.09
N CYS A 226 -12.17 -15.96 19.66
CA CYS A 226 -11.23 -16.99 19.24
C CYS A 226 -10.54 -17.67 20.44
N GLY A 227 -10.41 -16.97 21.56
CA GLY A 227 -9.69 -17.44 22.76
C GLY A 227 -8.18 -17.22 22.72
N GLY A 228 -7.71 -16.15 22.07
CA GLY A 228 -6.30 -15.78 22.00
C GLY A 228 -5.45 -16.67 21.07
N ILE A 229 -4.13 -16.60 21.22
CA ILE A 229 -3.16 -17.31 20.39
C ILE A 229 -2.13 -17.98 21.30
N HIS A 230 -2.05 -19.31 21.27
CA HIS A 230 -1.16 -20.11 22.13
C HIS A 230 -1.20 -19.72 23.62
N GLY A 231 -2.38 -19.37 24.14
CA GLY A 231 -2.59 -18.96 25.53
C GLY A 231 -2.36 -17.48 25.84
N ARG A 232 -1.96 -16.65 24.85
CA ARG A 232 -1.77 -15.20 24.99
C ARG A 232 -2.89 -14.39 24.33
N THR A 233 -3.05 -13.15 24.78
CA THR A 233 -3.79 -12.11 24.04
C THR A 233 -2.88 -11.38 23.03
N LEU A 234 -3.50 -10.66 22.10
CA LEU A 234 -2.88 -9.52 21.43
C LEU A 234 -3.20 -8.28 22.28
N ASP A 235 -2.16 -7.60 22.77
CA ASP A 235 -2.28 -6.35 23.55
C ASP A 235 -2.18 -5.18 22.58
N LEU A 236 -3.33 -4.62 22.19
CA LEU A 236 -3.39 -3.48 21.27
C LEU A 236 -3.09 -2.18 22.02
N ARG A 237 -2.13 -1.42 21.49
CA ARG A 237 -1.90 -0.01 21.84
C ARG A 237 -2.13 0.87 20.62
N THR A 238 -2.47 2.13 20.86
CA THR A 238 -2.70 3.12 19.80
C THR A 238 -1.80 4.32 20.03
N THR A 239 -1.12 4.75 18.97
CA THR A 239 -0.37 6.00 18.90
C THR A 239 -0.98 6.86 17.80
N GLU A 240 -1.41 8.09 18.11
CA GLU A 240 -2.01 8.97 17.12
C GLU A 240 -0.95 9.73 16.28
N VAL A 241 -1.21 9.92 14.99
CA VAL A 241 -0.47 10.84 14.11
C VAL A 241 -1.41 11.86 13.47
N SER A 242 -0.90 13.07 13.21
CA SER A 242 -1.71 14.11 12.57
C SER A 242 -2.00 13.79 11.10
N ALA A 243 -3.20 14.12 10.63
CA ALA A 243 -3.56 14.00 9.22
C ALA A 243 -3.05 15.18 8.37
N LEU A 244 -2.88 16.37 8.97
CA LEU A 244 -2.48 17.61 8.29
C LEU A 244 -1.06 18.07 8.65
N GLY A 245 -0.58 17.75 9.86
CA GLY A 245 0.67 18.24 10.43
C GLY A 245 0.50 19.56 11.19
N GLY A 246 1.58 20.34 11.27
CA GLY A 246 1.58 21.65 11.93
C GLY A 246 1.94 21.61 13.42
N GLY A 247 1.60 22.68 14.15
CA GLY A 247 2.00 22.83 15.55
C GLY A 247 3.49 23.19 15.74
N SER A 248 4.08 23.91 14.79
CA SER A 248 5.52 24.28 14.70
C SER A 248 6.50 23.12 14.43
N LEU A 249 6.00 21.92 14.18
CA LEU A 249 6.76 20.78 13.67
C LEU A 249 6.22 20.43 12.27
N ASP A 250 7.09 19.87 11.44
CA ASP A 250 6.71 19.28 10.15
C ASP A 250 6.03 17.90 10.36
N ILE A 251 5.25 17.48 9.37
CA ILE A 251 4.52 16.22 9.41
C ILE A 251 5.42 14.98 9.56
N ASP A 252 6.63 14.98 9.00
CA ASP A 252 7.55 13.84 9.05
C ASP A 252 8.27 13.72 10.41
N THR A 253 8.46 14.83 11.13
CA THR A 253 8.86 14.84 12.55
C THR A 253 7.75 14.28 13.46
N LEU A 254 6.47 14.58 13.19
CA LEU A 254 5.34 14.02 13.95
C LEU A 254 5.21 12.50 13.71
N ARG A 255 5.40 12.06 12.47
CA ARG A 255 5.47 10.66 12.06
C ARG A 255 6.63 9.90 12.71
N GLU A 256 7.82 10.50 12.75
CA GLU A 256 8.99 9.95 13.45
C GLU A 256 8.72 9.81 14.96
N ALA A 257 8.06 10.79 15.59
CA ALA A 257 7.66 10.72 17.00
C ALA A 257 6.66 9.58 17.26
N ALA A 258 5.67 9.38 16.39
CA ALA A 258 4.73 8.27 16.49
C ALA A 258 5.42 6.89 16.37
N CYS A 259 6.41 6.77 15.48
CA CYS A 259 7.26 5.56 15.42
C CYS A 259 8.02 5.34 16.73
N LEU A 260 8.64 6.38 17.29
CA LEU A 260 9.42 6.27 18.54
C LEU A 260 8.53 5.89 19.74
N GLU A 261 7.30 6.41 19.84
CA GLU A 261 6.35 5.97 20.87
C GLU A 261 6.01 4.48 20.70
N ALA A 262 5.65 4.05 19.49
CA ALA A 262 5.31 2.64 19.22
C ALA A 262 6.43 1.66 19.61
N VAL A 263 7.71 2.03 19.40
CA VAL A 263 8.84 1.11 19.59
C VAL A 263 9.62 1.28 20.90
N GLU A 264 9.64 2.48 21.49
CA GLU A 264 10.39 2.78 22.73
C GLU A 264 9.49 2.93 23.98
N ILE A 265 8.18 3.20 23.81
CA ILE A 265 7.22 3.33 24.91
C ILE A 265 6.27 2.12 24.95
N HIS A 266 5.72 1.70 23.82
CA HIS A 266 4.83 0.53 23.73
C HIS A 266 5.54 -0.79 23.41
N GLU A 267 6.86 -0.78 23.18
CA GLU A 267 7.68 -1.97 22.87
C GLU A 267 7.18 -2.86 21.70
N ALA A 268 6.54 -2.30 20.67
CA ALA A 268 5.84 -3.02 19.60
C ALA A 268 6.57 -4.28 19.06
N ALA A 269 5.89 -5.43 19.07
CA ALA A 269 6.31 -6.61 18.30
C ALA A 269 5.91 -6.48 16.82
N VAL A 270 4.73 -5.90 16.55
CA VAL A 270 4.19 -5.59 15.22
C VAL A 270 3.46 -4.24 15.25
N VAL A 271 3.53 -3.47 14.16
CA VAL A 271 2.81 -2.20 13.98
C VAL A 271 1.84 -2.27 12.80
N LEU A 272 0.60 -1.85 13.03
CA LEU A 272 -0.47 -1.75 12.04
C LEU A 272 -0.74 -0.29 11.64
N ALA A 273 -1.16 -0.07 10.40
CA ALA A 273 -1.80 1.16 9.95
C ALA A 273 -2.98 0.85 9.01
N ALA A 274 -4.20 1.09 9.50
CA ALA A 274 -5.44 0.99 8.72
C ALA A 274 -5.74 2.29 7.91
N THR A 275 -4.86 3.28 7.99
CA THR A 275 -4.87 4.53 7.23
C THR A 275 -3.53 4.71 6.50
N PRO A 276 -3.42 5.56 5.45
CA PRO A 276 -2.17 5.83 4.77
C PRO A 276 -1.24 6.66 5.67
N ILE A 277 0.00 6.19 5.91
CA ILE A 277 1.00 6.94 6.69
C ILE A 277 2.32 7.00 5.89
N PRO A 278 2.39 7.83 4.83
CA PRO A 278 3.58 7.96 4.00
C PRO A 278 4.73 8.66 4.74
N GLY A 279 5.94 8.60 4.18
CA GLY A 279 7.12 9.27 4.73
C GLY A 279 7.92 8.43 5.72
N THR A 280 8.37 9.04 6.81
CA THR A 280 9.45 8.51 7.69
C THR A 280 9.12 7.21 8.44
N VAL A 281 7.85 6.95 8.75
CA VAL A 281 7.40 5.86 9.65
C VAL A 281 7.92 4.49 9.21
N ALA A 282 7.72 4.12 7.95
CA ALA A 282 8.09 2.81 7.43
C ALA A 282 9.60 2.53 7.56
N GLY A 283 10.44 3.56 7.29
CA GLY A 283 11.88 3.47 7.45
C GLY A 283 12.32 3.40 8.92
N CYS A 284 11.70 4.19 9.78
CA CYS A 284 11.93 4.15 11.22
C CYS A 284 11.65 2.76 11.81
N LEU A 285 10.42 2.25 11.64
CA LEU A 285 9.99 0.97 12.17
C LEU A 285 10.85 -0.19 11.68
N THR A 286 11.00 -0.32 10.35
CA THR A 286 11.54 -1.55 9.75
C THR A 286 13.06 -1.54 9.61
N GLN A 287 13.67 -0.39 9.30
CA GLN A 287 15.11 -0.30 9.03
C GLN A 287 15.91 0.03 10.30
N ARG A 288 15.39 0.93 11.15
CA ARG A 288 16.08 1.38 12.38
C ARG A 288 15.76 0.49 13.58
N HIS A 289 14.47 0.31 13.91
CA HIS A 289 14.04 -0.42 15.13
C HIS A 289 13.72 -1.91 14.88
N ARG A 290 13.66 -2.35 13.62
CA ARG A 290 13.34 -3.72 13.17
C ARG A 290 12.10 -4.29 13.86
N VAL A 291 11.01 -3.55 13.75
CA VAL A 291 9.64 -3.99 14.06
C VAL A 291 8.96 -4.30 12.72
N SER A 292 8.08 -5.31 12.68
CA SER A 292 7.27 -5.56 11.50
C SER A 292 6.20 -4.49 11.36
N HIS A 293 5.98 -3.99 10.14
CA HIS A 293 4.93 -3.04 9.85
C HIS A 293 4.03 -3.54 8.71
N LEU A 294 2.72 -3.56 8.94
CA LEU A 294 1.69 -3.86 7.95
C LEU A 294 0.83 -2.59 7.76
N ALA A 295 0.71 -2.11 6.53
CA ALA A 295 -0.05 -0.90 6.20
C ALA A 295 -1.01 -1.13 5.04
N VAL A 296 -2.17 -0.48 5.03
CA VAL A 296 -3.13 -0.61 3.92
C VAL A 296 -2.56 -0.08 2.59
N ARG A 297 -1.99 1.12 2.59
CA ARG A 297 -1.46 1.85 1.41
C ARG A 297 -0.52 3.00 1.82
N GLY A 298 -0.03 3.77 0.85
CA GLY A 298 0.83 4.94 1.07
C GLY A 298 2.29 4.59 1.39
N ILE A 299 2.81 3.53 0.78
CA ILE A 299 4.14 2.98 1.03
C ILE A 299 4.96 3.02 -0.28
N SER A 300 6.21 3.46 -0.22
CA SER A 300 7.10 3.43 -1.39
C SER A 300 7.63 2.02 -1.68
N ASP A 301 7.83 1.68 -2.95
CA ASP A 301 8.54 0.45 -3.36
C ASP A 301 9.97 0.40 -2.81
N LEU A 302 10.57 1.57 -2.64
CA LEU A 302 11.89 1.74 -2.05
C LEU A 302 11.93 1.31 -0.58
N ASP A 303 10.86 1.56 0.18
CA ASP A 303 10.73 1.10 1.57
C ASP A 303 10.27 -0.36 1.66
N LEU A 304 9.43 -0.86 0.74
CA LEU A 304 9.13 -2.31 0.63
C LEU A 304 10.40 -3.13 0.34
N SER A 305 11.34 -2.55 -0.42
CA SER A 305 12.67 -3.09 -0.69
C SER A 305 13.59 -3.00 0.55
N ARG A 306 13.74 -1.80 1.12
CA ARG A 306 14.64 -1.54 2.27
C ARG A 306 14.20 -2.23 3.56
N GLY A 307 12.89 -2.40 3.76
CA GLY A 307 12.30 -3.12 4.89
C GLY A 307 12.56 -4.63 4.87
N ARG A 308 13.05 -5.20 3.75
CA ARG A 308 13.58 -6.58 3.66
C ARG A 308 12.64 -7.68 4.20
N GLY A 309 11.33 -7.51 4.01
CA GLY A 309 10.31 -8.45 4.50
C GLY A 309 9.82 -8.16 5.93
N LEU A 310 10.23 -7.04 6.53
CA LEU A 310 9.58 -6.46 7.73
C LEU A 310 8.50 -5.44 7.37
N LEU A 311 8.45 -4.98 6.11
CA LEU A 311 7.38 -4.10 5.61
C LEU A 311 6.47 -4.90 4.67
N HIS A 312 5.17 -4.80 4.91
CA HIS A 312 4.14 -5.34 4.04
C HIS A 312 3.06 -4.28 3.80
N SER A 313 2.51 -4.24 2.58
CA SER A 313 1.30 -3.46 2.30
C SER A 313 0.29 -4.29 1.52
N ILE A 314 -1.01 -3.99 1.70
CA ILE A 314 -2.08 -4.63 0.93
C ILE A 314 -1.99 -4.17 -0.53
N GLU A 315 -1.93 -2.86 -0.76
CA GLU A 315 -1.78 -2.28 -2.09
C GLU A 315 -0.34 -2.40 -2.64
N VAL A 316 -0.18 -1.98 -3.90
CA VAL A 316 1.13 -1.81 -4.55
C VAL A 316 1.83 -0.56 -4.03
N GLY A 317 3.16 -0.50 -4.19
CA GLY A 317 3.91 0.69 -3.81
C GLY A 317 3.67 1.88 -4.75
N ASP A 318 3.84 3.10 -4.22
CA ASP A 318 3.62 4.37 -4.93
C ASP A 318 4.27 4.42 -6.32
N ARG A 319 5.50 3.88 -6.46
CA ARG A 319 6.33 3.92 -7.67
C ARG A 319 5.82 2.92 -8.71
N THR A 320 5.42 1.73 -8.29
CA THR A 320 4.82 0.69 -9.15
C THR A 320 3.43 1.12 -9.61
N GLY A 321 2.58 1.60 -8.71
CA GLY A 321 1.23 2.07 -9.06
C GLY A 321 1.25 3.18 -10.11
N LEU A 322 2.16 4.16 -9.97
CA LEU A 322 2.26 5.24 -10.96
C LEU A 322 2.91 4.82 -12.28
N SER A 323 3.89 3.90 -12.25
CA SER A 323 4.46 3.32 -13.48
C SER A 323 3.35 2.63 -14.31
N LEU A 324 2.44 1.93 -13.63
CA LEU A 324 1.30 1.26 -14.25
C LEU A 324 0.20 2.23 -14.69
N ALA A 325 0.00 3.36 -14.00
CA ALA A 325 -0.90 4.42 -14.45
C ALA A 325 -0.41 5.07 -15.77
N VAL A 326 0.89 5.37 -15.86
CA VAL A 326 1.51 5.90 -17.08
C VAL A 326 1.46 4.86 -18.21
N GLY A 327 1.78 3.59 -17.93
CA GLY A 327 1.63 2.49 -18.91
C GLY A 327 0.19 2.33 -19.40
N ALA A 328 -0.80 2.32 -18.51
CA ALA A 328 -2.21 2.23 -18.85
C ALA A 328 -2.71 3.42 -19.70
N ALA A 329 -2.10 4.60 -19.57
CA ALA A 329 -2.35 5.77 -20.41
C ALA A 329 -1.68 5.65 -21.80
N ILE A 330 -0.46 5.10 -21.87
CA ILE A 330 0.23 4.78 -23.13
C ILE A 330 -0.57 3.76 -23.94
N ASP A 331 -0.98 2.65 -23.32
CA ASP A 331 -1.74 1.57 -23.98
C ASP A 331 -3.10 2.02 -24.52
N ARG A 332 -3.68 3.08 -23.92
CA ARG A 332 -4.94 3.71 -24.35
C ARG A 332 -4.74 4.87 -25.33
N GLY A 333 -3.50 5.18 -25.74
CA GLY A 333 -3.16 6.29 -26.64
C GLY A 333 -3.39 7.68 -26.03
N LEU A 334 -3.58 7.80 -24.72
CA LEU A 334 -3.89 9.07 -24.05
C LEU A 334 -2.72 10.06 -24.04
N LEU A 335 -1.50 9.59 -24.34
CA LEU A 335 -0.28 10.40 -24.40
C LEU A 335 0.17 10.70 -25.84
N ASP A 336 -0.57 10.27 -26.87
CA ASP A 336 -0.13 10.34 -28.27
C ASP A 336 -0.04 11.79 -28.79
N GLY A 337 1.19 12.32 -28.80
CA GLY A 337 1.49 13.69 -29.20
C GLY A 337 1.15 14.75 -28.15
N ALA A 338 0.80 14.33 -26.94
CA ALA A 338 0.41 15.19 -25.82
C ALA A 338 1.60 15.83 -25.11
N THR A 339 1.41 17.05 -24.61
CA THR A 339 2.34 17.73 -23.71
C THR A 339 2.06 17.32 -22.27
N ILE A 340 2.99 16.60 -21.65
CA ILE A 340 2.81 16.04 -20.30
C ILE A 340 3.37 16.99 -19.24
N GLY A 341 2.55 17.32 -18.24
CA GLY A 341 2.95 18.04 -17.04
C GLY A 341 2.79 17.19 -15.79
N VAL A 342 3.78 17.21 -14.91
CA VAL A 342 3.71 16.58 -13.59
C VAL A 342 3.69 17.67 -12.52
N VAL A 343 2.68 17.68 -11.65
CA VAL A 343 2.60 18.60 -10.51
C VAL A 343 3.18 17.91 -9.28
N VAL A 344 4.17 18.56 -8.64
CA VAL A 344 5.08 17.91 -7.69
C VAL A 344 5.13 18.70 -6.37
N PRO A 345 4.84 18.10 -5.21
CA PRO A 345 4.98 18.76 -3.92
C PRO A 345 6.45 18.91 -3.49
N ASP A 346 6.74 19.87 -2.61
CA ASP A 346 8.07 20.17 -2.08
C ASP A 346 8.59 19.17 -1.02
N ALA A 347 8.07 17.93 -1.03
CA ALA A 347 8.49 16.78 -0.21
C ALA A 347 9.52 15.89 -0.95
N PRO A 348 10.83 16.24 -0.99
CA PRO A 348 11.67 15.91 -2.14
C PRO A 348 11.98 14.42 -2.25
N GLN A 349 12.07 13.72 -1.11
CA GLN A 349 12.53 12.33 -1.03
C GLN A 349 11.51 11.34 -1.60
N ARG A 350 10.21 11.65 -1.50
CA ARG A 350 9.13 10.89 -2.15
C ARG A 350 8.92 11.37 -3.58
N SER A 351 8.87 12.69 -3.76
CA SER A 351 8.72 13.32 -5.09
C SER A 351 9.75 12.84 -6.10
N ASP A 352 11.04 12.74 -5.75
CA ASP A 352 12.08 12.34 -6.71
C ASP A 352 12.04 10.84 -7.08
N ASP A 353 11.68 9.93 -6.17
CA ASP A 353 11.55 8.48 -6.49
C ASP A 353 10.35 8.22 -7.40
N VAL A 354 9.23 8.89 -7.12
CA VAL A 354 8.00 8.83 -7.92
C VAL A 354 8.18 9.54 -9.28
N MET A 355 8.86 10.69 -9.33
CA MET A 355 9.24 11.34 -10.59
C MET A 355 10.15 10.47 -11.47
N ALA A 356 11.13 9.80 -10.87
CA ALA A 356 12.02 8.89 -11.60
C ALA A 356 11.26 7.69 -12.21
N ALA A 357 10.11 7.31 -11.65
CA ALA A 357 9.22 6.32 -12.24
C ALA A 357 8.59 6.80 -13.55
N ILE A 358 8.01 8.01 -13.53
CA ILE A 358 7.38 8.66 -14.69
C ILE A 358 8.42 8.87 -15.79
N GLU A 359 9.58 9.44 -15.44
CA GLU A 359 10.65 9.75 -16.38
C GLU A 359 11.22 8.47 -17.02
N HIS A 360 11.25 7.34 -16.30
CA HIS A 360 11.62 6.04 -16.85
C HIS A 360 10.56 5.49 -17.83
N ALA A 361 9.28 5.47 -17.43
CA ALA A 361 8.20 4.92 -18.26
C ALA A 361 7.98 5.73 -19.55
N LEU A 362 8.05 7.06 -19.47
CA LEU A 362 7.94 7.93 -20.65
C LEU A 362 9.15 7.78 -21.59
N ALA A 363 10.36 7.58 -21.06
CA ALA A 363 11.56 7.47 -21.88
C ALA A 363 11.58 6.22 -22.78
N GLU A 364 10.89 5.14 -22.39
CA GLU A 364 10.81 3.90 -23.20
C GLU A 364 10.01 4.11 -24.50
N VAL A 365 8.99 4.98 -24.47
CA VAL A 365 8.22 5.41 -25.65
C VAL A 365 8.75 6.72 -26.28
N GLY A 366 9.85 7.27 -25.77
CA GLY A 366 10.47 8.49 -26.29
C GLY A 366 9.74 9.79 -25.93
N LEU A 367 8.85 9.75 -24.95
CA LEU A 367 8.16 10.91 -24.37
C LEU A 367 8.97 11.52 -23.21
N ALA A 368 8.57 12.72 -22.79
CA ALA A 368 9.12 13.42 -21.63
C ALA A 368 8.04 14.32 -21.02
N ALA A 369 8.18 14.67 -19.74
CA ALA A 369 7.26 15.55 -19.03
C ALA A 369 7.97 16.77 -18.43
N ALA A 370 7.23 17.87 -18.28
CA ALA A 370 7.67 19.05 -17.53
C ALA A 370 7.26 18.92 -16.06
N ARG A 371 8.18 19.21 -15.13
CA ARG A 371 7.89 19.26 -13.68
C ARG A 371 7.41 20.66 -13.27
N TYR A 372 6.31 20.73 -12.53
CA TYR A 372 5.74 21.96 -11.96
C TYR A 372 5.67 21.81 -10.44
N GLN A 373 6.51 22.55 -9.71
CA GLN A 373 6.63 22.39 -8.26
C GLN A 373 5.65 23.31 -7.50
N ILE A 374 5.01 22.78 -6.46
CA ILE A 374 4.18 23.51 -5.50
C ILE A 374 4.66 23.27 -4.07
N GLY A 375 4.31 24.16 -3.14
CA GLY A 375 4.76 24.12 -1.74
C GLY A 375 3.66 23.76 -0.74
N CYS A 376 4.01 22.92 0.23
CA CYS A 376 3.13 22.42 1.30
C CYS A 376 3.51 22.94 2.70
N GLU A 377 4.57 23.75 2.80
CA GLU A 377 5.03 24.45 4.02
C GLU A 377 5.24 23.55 5.26
N GLY A 378 5.52 22.26 5.04
CA GLY A 378 5.70 21.26 6.12
C GLY A 378 4.40 20.61 6.61
N THR A 379 3.26 20.97 6.01
CA THR A 379 1.95 20.29 6.15
C THR A 379 1.74 19.29 5.00
N THR A 380 0.62 18.57 4.96
CA THR A 380 0.27 17.72 3.81
C THR A 380 -0.38 18.50 2.66
N THR A 381 -1.11 19.59 2.96
CA THR A 381 -1.87 20.36 1.98
C THR A 381 -0.98 21.36 1.24
N CYS A 382 -0.87 21.21 -0.08
CA CYS A 382 0.02 21.96 -0.94
C CYS A 382 -0.74 23.05 -1.71
N GLN A 383 -0.54 24.31 -1.34
CA GLN A 383 -1.21 25.47 -1.95
C GLN A 383 -0.24 26.55 -2.48
N VAL A 384 1.01 26.58 -2.02
CA VAL A 384 1.94 27.66 -2.37
C VAL A 384 2.43 27.50 -3.81
N GLY A 385 2.20 28.50 -4.64
CA GLY A 385 2.64 28.53 -6.04
C GLY A 385 1.75 27.77 -7.03
N LEU A 386 0.53 27.36 -6.62
CA LEU A 386 -0.47 26.80 -7.53
C LEU A 386 -0.72 27.74 -8.73
N ASP A 387 -0.91 29.03 -8.45
CA ASP A 387 -1.07 30.10 -9.44
C ASP A 387 0.00 30.07 -10.54
N THR A 388 1.26 30.00 -10.11
CA THR A 388 2.46 30.05 -10.94
C THR A 388 2.65 28.74 -11.70
N ALA A 389 2.32 27.60 -11.07
CA ALA A 389 2.34 26.29 -11.71
C ALA A 389 1.28 26.19 -12.83
N VAL A 390 0.04 26.60 -12.57
CA VAL A 390 -1.06 26.57 -13.55
C VAL A 390 -0.80 27.55 -14.70
N THR A 391 -0.37 28.78 -14.42
CA THR A 391 0.03 29.74 -15.48
C THR A 391 1.13 29.16 -16.38
N ALA A 392 2.10 28.44 -15.80
CA ALA A 392 3.16 27.79 -16.57
C ALA A 392 2.66 26.58 -17.38
N MET A 393 1.71 25.79 -16.86
CA MET A 393 1.08 24.69 -17.59
C MET A 393 0.26 25.21 -18.78
N ILE A 394 -0.51 26.28 -18.60
CA ILE A 394 -1.26 26.96 -19.68
C ILE A 394 -0.30 27.50 -20.75
N HIS A 395 0.76 28.22 -20.35
CA HIS A 395 1.75 28.76 -21.28
C HIS A 395 2.43 27.67 -22.12
N ASN A 396 2.71 26.51 -21.51
CA ASN A 396 3.37 25.39 -22.17
C ASN A 396 2.41 24.49 -22.95
N GLY A 397 1.10 24.70 -22.84
CA GLY A 397 0.07 23.90 -23.52
C GLY A 397 -0.02 22.47 -23.01
N VAL A 398 -0.02 22.26 -21.68
CA VAL A 398 -0.11 20.93 -21.07
C VAL A 398 -1.47 20.27 -21.35
N ASP A 399 -1.45 19.16 -22.08
CA ASP A 399 -2.61 18.36 -22.46
C ASP A 399 -2.89 17.21 -21.45
N VAL A 400 -1.86 16.72 -20.76
CA VAL A 400 -1.94 15.63 -19.77
C VAL A 400 -1.33 16.09 -18.44
N VAL A 401 -2.07 15.92 -17.34
CA VAL A 401 -1.61 16.24 -15.98
C VAL A 401 -1.45 14.96 -15.16
N VAL A 402 -0.26 14.79 -14.57
CA VAL A 402 0.03 13.79 -13.55
C VAL A 402 0.20 14.52 -12.20
N PRO A 403 -0.81 14.54 -11.32
CA PRO A 403 -0.71 15.21 -10.03
C PRO A 403 -0.12 14.26 -8.97
N LEU A 404 1.04 14.60 -8.40
CA LEU A 404 1.68 13.85 -7.31
C LEU A 404 1.31 14.40 -5.93
N VAL A 405 0.06 14.88 -5.78
CA VAL A 405 -0.40 15.66 -4.63
C VAL A 405 -1.42 14.88 -3.81
N ASP A 406 -1.49 15.16 -2.51
CA ASP A 406 -2.38 14.43 -1.60
C ASP A 406 -3.87 14.70 -1.88
N MET A 407 -4.72 13.92 -1.21
CA MET A 407 -6.18 14.07 -1.29
C MET A 407 -6.66 15.49 -0.97
N THR A 408 -6.01 16.21 -0.05
CA THR A 408 -6.41 17.59 0.33
C THR A 408 -5.98 18.64 -0.69
N SER A 409 -4.93 18.39 -1.47
CA SER A 409 -4.35 19.32 -2.43
C SER A 409 -4.99 19.27 -3.82
N LEU A 410 -5.43 18.09 -4.28
CA LEU A 410 -5.96 17.92 -5.63
C LEU A 410 -7.17 18.84 -5.94
N PRO A 411 -8.16 19.03 -5.05
CA PRO A 411 -9.26 19.96 -5.31
C PRO A 411 -8.79 21.42 -5.52
N TRP A 412 -7.77 21.88 -4.80
CA TRP A 412 -7.19 23.22 -4.98
C TRP A 412 -6.48 23.37 -6.32
N LEU A 413 -5.78 22.32 -6.77
CA LEU A 413 -5.17 22.30 -8.11
C LEU A 413 -6.23 22.39 -9.22
N VAL A 414 -7.34 21.65 -9.09
CA VAL A 414 -8.45 21.70 -10.05
C VAL A 414 -9.17 23.06 -10.02
N LEU A 415 -9.34 23.66 -8.85
CA LEU A 415 -9.93 25.00 -8.71
C LEU A 415 -9.06 26.10 -9.35
N GLU A 416 -7.75 26.09 -9.14
CA GLU A 416 -6.82 27.04 -9.78
C GLU A 416 -6.81 26.89 -11.31
N MET A 417 -6.84 25.65 -11.82
CA MET A 417 -6.98 25.38 -13.26
C MET A 417 -8.26 25.98 -13.84
N LEU A 418 -9.38 25.89 -13.11
CA LEU A 418 -10.65 26.49 -13.50
C LEU A 418 -10.64 28.01 -13.43
N GLU A 419 -10.04 28.61 -12.39
CA GLU A 419 -9.94 30.07 -12.24
C GLU A 419 -9.09 30.71 -13.34
N GLN A 420 -8.05 30.02 -13.82
CA GLN A 420 -7.21 30.49 -14.93
C GLN A 420 -7.73 30.09 -16.34
N GLU A 421 -8.94 29.53 -16.45
CA GLU A 421 -9.53 29.04 -17.72
C GLU A 421 -8.64 28.03 -18.47
N MET A 422 -7.90 27.17 -17.75
CA MET A 422 -7.08 26.12 -18.37
C MET A 422 -7.95 25.16 -19.20
N PRO A 423 -7.57 24.79 -20.44
CA PRO A 423 -8.25 23.73 -21.18
C PRO A 423 -8.18 22.39 -20.44
N ARG A 424 -9.32 21.69 -20.33
CA ARG A 424 -9.44 20.42 -19.57
C ARG A 424 -8.37 19.40 -19.99
N PRO A 425 -7.37 19.08 -19.14
CA PRO A 425 -6.36 18.09 -19.46
C PRO A 425 -6.90 16.68 -19.22
N GLN A 426 -6.23 15.67 -19.79
CA GLN A 426 -6.38 14.30 -19.32
C GLN A 426 -5.61 14.15 -18.00
N PHE A 427 -6.30 13.83 -16.91
CA PHE A 427 -5.66 13.47 -15.64
C PHE A 427 -5.24 12.00 -15.65
N VAL A 428 -4.02 11.71 -15.16
CA VAL A 428 -3.49 10.35 -14.97
C VAL A 428 -2.89 10.24 -13.57
N LEU A 429 -3.47 9.38 -12.73
CA LEU A 429 -3.13 9.21 -11.33
C LEU A 429 -2.85 7.74 -10.98
N SER A 430 -2.12 7.53 -9.90
CA SER A 430 -2.21 6.30 -9.11
C SER A 430 -2.94 6.59 -7.79
N GLY A 431 -3.22 5.54 -7.00
CA GLY A 431 -3.78 5.63 -5.65
C GLY A 431 -2.84 6.21 -4.58
N LEU A 432 -1.81 6.96 -5.00
CA LEU A 432 -0.98 7.81 -4.16
C LEU A 432 -1.89 8.58 -3.19
N ASP A 433 -1.66 8.46 -1.88
CA ASP A 433 -2.45 9.12 -0.83
C ASP A 433 -3.98 8.94 -0.92
N GLY A 434 -4.43 7.82 -1.52
CA GLY A 434 -5.83 7.42 -1.57
C GLY A 434 -6.61 7.95 -2.78
N GLN A 435 -5.98 8.55 -3.80
CA GLN A 435 -6.67 9.16 -4.94
C GLN A 435 -7.58 8.23 -5.77
N GLY A 436 -7.45 6.90 -5.61
CA GLY A 436 -8.36 5.90 -6.20
C GLY A 436 -9.39 5.31 -5.23
N LEU A 437 -9.70 6.01 -4.14
CA LEU A 437 -10.85 5.74 -3.28
C LEU A 437 -12.00 6.68 -3.66
N ASP A 438 -13.24 6.18 -3.69
CA ASP A 438 -14.44 6.96 -4.03
C ASP A 438 -14.61 8.15 -3.06
N ALA A 439 -14.36 7.90 -1.77
CA ALA A 439 -14.39 8.90 -0.70
C ALA A 439 -13.36 10.03 -0.87
N VAL A 440 -12.33 9.84 -1.71
CA VAL A 440 -11.33 10.86 -2.06
C VAL A 440 -11.64 11.48 -3.43
N ALA A 441 -11.92 10.69 -4.47
CA ALA A 441 -12.22 11.20 -5.80
C ALA A 441 -13.51 12.05 -5.86
N SER A 442 -14.52 11.72 -5.05
CA SER A 442 -15.73 12.53 -4.85
C SER A 442 -15.43 13.98 -4.41
N ARG A 443 -14.36 14.17 -3.63
CA ARG A 443 -13.99 15.46 -3.00
C ARG A 443 -13.72 16.56 -4.03
N VAL A 444 -13.23 16.22 -5.23
CA VAL A 444 -12.99 17.21 -6.29
C VAL A 444 -14.27 17.94 -6.67
N ALA A 445 -15.39 17.21 -6.82
CA ALA A 445 -16.70 17.78 -7.11
C ALA A 445 -17.45 18.26 -5.86
N GLU A 446 -17.23 17.68 -4.68
CA GLU A 446 -17.85 18.18 -3.44
C GLU A 446 -17.25 19.53 -2.98
N PHE A 447 -15.96 19.78 -3.23
CA PHE A 447 -15.34 21.08 -2.98
C PHE A 447 -15.57 22.09 -4.11
N GLY A 448 -15.37 21.69 -5.37
CA GLY A 448 -15.44 22.59 -6.52
C GLY A 448 -16.78 22.63 -7.26
N GLY A 449 -17.79 21.91 -6.76
CA GLY A 449 -19.09 21.75 -7.39
C GLY A 449 -19.03 20.94 -8.70
N SER A 450 -20.18 20.90 -9.39
CA SER A 450 -20.33 20.15 -10.65
C SER A 450 -19.43 20.64 -11.80
N ILE A 451 -18.91 21.86 -11.72
CA ILE A 451 -17.91 22.38 -12.67
C ILE A 451 -16.57 21.65 -12.48
N ALA A 452 -16.09 21.47 -11.25
CA ALA A 452 -14.90 20.69 -10.97
C ALA A 452 -15.09 19.19 -11.24
N GLY A 453 -16.29 18.67 -10.96
CA GLY A 453 -16.68 17.31 -11.38
C GLY A 453 -16.53 17.09 -12.88
N ALA A 454 -17.19 17.92 -13.70
CA ALA A 454 -17.11 17.83 -15.16
C ALA A 454 -15.72 18.17 -15.74
N TYR A 455 -14.86 18.88 -14.99
CA TYR A 455 -13.47 19.14 -15.34
C TYR A 455 -12.53 17.95 -15.01
N TYR A 456 -12.87 17.16 -13.99
CA TYR A 456 -12.12 15.96 -13.60
C TYR A 456 -12.65 14.66 -14.24
N ASP A 457 -13.86 14.69 -14.81
CA ASP A 457 -14.44 13.63 -15.64
C ASP A 457 -13.45 13.10 -16.68
N GLY A 458 -13.33 11.77 -16.73
CA GLY A 458 -12.39 11.05 -17.59
C GLY A 458 -11.02 10.79 -16.95
N ALA A 459 -10.74 11.25 -15.72
CA ALA A 459 -9.47 10.96 -15.04
C ALA A 459 -9.19 9.44 -14.94
N LEU A 460 -7.97 9.04 -15.29
CA LEU A 460 -7.51 7.64 -15.23
C LEU A 460 -6.81 7.39 -13.88
N VAL A 461 -7.23 6.36 -13.14
CA VAL A 461 -6.64 6.05 -11.82
C VAL A 461 -6.29 4.57 -11.67
N VAL A 462 -5.03 4.25 -11.34
CA VAL A 462 -4.52 2.86 -11.20
C VAL A 462 -3.86 2.61 -9.83
N ASP A 463 -4.41 1.68 -9.05
CA ASP A 463 -3.85 1.20 -7.76
C ASP A 463 -4.41 -0.18 -7.37
N GLY A 464 -4.12 -0.66 -6.16
CA GLY A 464 -4.59 -1.97 -5.67
C GLY A 464 -6.02 -2.01 -5.11
N SER A 465 -6.70 -0.87 -4.94
CA SER A 465 -7.97 -0.76 -4.22
C SER A 465 -9.15 -1.41 -4.95
N ALA A 466 -10.11 -1.89 -4.16
CA ALA A 466 -11.35 -2.53 -4.62
C ALA A 466 -12.46 -1.54 -5.04
N THR A 467 -12.22 -0.23 -4.98
CA THR A 467 -13.24 0.81 -5.21
C THR A 467 -13.91 0.65 -6.58
N GLY A 468 -15.25 0.71 -6.58
CA GLY A 468 -16.08 0.62 -7.77
C GLY A 468 -16.33 -0.81 -8.27
N SER A 469 -15.77 -1.85 -7.64
CA SER A 469 -16.01 -3.25 -8.02
C SER A 469 -17.49 -3.67 -7.94
N GLN A 470 -18.30 -2.99 -7.15
CA GLN A 470 -19.76 -3.15 -7.09
C GLN A 470 -20.52 -2.65 -8.35
N ARG A 471 -19.83 -1.93 -9.25
CA ARG A 471 -20.41 -1.32 -10.47
C ARG A 471 -20.19 -2.17 -11.75
N LEU A 472 -19.60 -3.36 -11.62
CA LEU A 472 -19.38 -4.29 -12.73
C LEU A 472 -20.60 -5.19 -12.98
N ASP A 473 -20.85 -5.57 -14.24
CA ASP A 473 -21.98 -6.43 -14.64
C ASP A 473 -21.99 -7.81 -13.95
N ASP A 474 -20.81 -8.32 -13.55
CA ASP A 474 -20.59 -9.59 -12.86
C ASP A 474 -20.20 -9.42 -11.38
N ALA A 475 -20.50 -8.26 -10.79
CA ALA A 475 -20.25 -8.00 -9.38
C ALA A 475 -21.03 -8.93 -8.45
N GLU A 476 -20.38 -9.36 -7.37
CA GLU A 476 -20.95 -10.17 -6.29
C GLU A 476 -20.27 -9.82 -4.97
N ARG A 477 -20.97 -10.03 -3.84
CA ARG A 477 -20.37 -9.87 -2.52
C ARG A 477 -19.39 -11.01 -2.28
N ARG A 478 -18.10 -10.68 -2.14
CA ARG A 478 -17.06 -11.68 -1.91
C ARG A 478 -17.19 -12.29 -0.49
N PRO A 479 -17.03 -13.61 -0.33
CA PRO A 479 -17.22 -14.29 0.97
C PRO A 479 -16.37 -13.73 2.13
N PHE A 480 -15.12 -13.34 1.89
CA PHE A 480 -14.26 -12.75 2.92
C PHE A 480 -14.75 -11.36 3.36
N ASP A 481 -15.03 -10.50 2.40
CA ASP A 481 -15.50 -9.13 2.63
C ASP A 481 -16.81 -9.13 3.41
N ARG A 482 -17.77 -9.99 3.03
CA ARG A 482 -19.00 -10.20 3.80
C ARG A 482 -18.71 -10.71 5.20
N LEU A 483 -17.89 -11.75 5.35
CA LEU A 483 -17.55 -12.33 6.66
C LEU A 483 -17.00 -11.26 7.63
N CYS A 484 -16.10 -10.40 7.15
CA CYS A 484 -15.54 -9.31 7.94
C CYS A 484 -16.61 -8.27 8.32
N ALA A 485 -17.43 -7.83 7.36
CA ALA A 485 -18.50 -6.86 7.61
C ALA A 485 -19.57 -7.37 8.59
N GLU A 486 -20.01 -8.63 8.43
CA GLU A 486 -20.98 -9.29 9.32
C GLU A 486 -20.40 -9.45 10.74
N THR A 487 -19.17 -9.94 10.87
CA THR A 487 -18.53 -10.16 12.19
C THR A 487 -18.34 -8.84 12.95
N TRP A 488 -17.90 -7.77 12.26
CA TRP A 488 -17.73 -6.46 12.87
C TRP A 488 -19.07 -5.84 13.30
N ALA A 489 -20.08 -5.91 12.45
CA ALA A 489 -21.40 -5.34 12.74
C ALA A 489 -22.12 -6.07 13.88
N GLU A 490 -21.96 -7.40 14.02
CA GLU A 490 -22.44 -8.15 15.18
C GLU A 490 -21.73 -7.72 16.47
N ALA A 491 -20.41 -7.50 16.44
CA ALA A 491 -19.62 -7.10 17.60
C ALA A 491 -19.93 -5.68 18.10
N GLU A 492 -20.06 -4.71 17.18
CA GLU A 492 -20.41 -3.31 17.51
C GLU A 492 -21.93 -3.10 17.71
N GLY A 493 -22.77 -4.06 17.33
CA GLY A 493 -24.23 -3.97 17.43
C GLY A 493 -24.88 -3.00 16.42
N VAL A 494 -24.28 -2.86 15.24
CA VAL A 494 -24.67 -1.91 14.18
C VAL A 494 -25.25 -2.62 12.95
N ALA A 495 -25.66 -1.87 11.92
CA ALA A 495 -26.02 -2.43 10.63
C ALA A 495 -24.78 -2.92 9.88
N VAL A 496 -24.90 -4.03 9.13
CA VAL A 496 -23.80 -4.57 8.31
C VAL A 496 -23.45 -3.57 7.20
N PRO A 497 -22.22 -3.04 7.12
CA PRO A 497 -21.81 -2.16 6.03
C PRO A 497 -21.63 -2.98 4.75
N THR A 498 -22.20 -2.53 3.63
CA THR A 498 -22.19 -3.26 2.36
C THR A 498 -21.36 -2.54 1.29
N ILE A 499 -20.80 -3.31 0.35
CA ILE A 499 -20.02 -2.74 -0.77
C ILE A 499 -20.89 -1.93 -1.74
N GLU A 500 -22.21 -2.16 -1.72
CA GLU A 500 -23.20 -1.35 -2.46
C GLU A 500 -23.52 0.00 -1.81
N SER A 501 -22.98 0.34 -0.63
CA SER A 501 -23.14 1.70 -0.09
C SER A 501 -22.45 2.70 -1.02
N THR A 502 -23.17 3.76 -1.39
CA THR A 502 -22.61 4.95 -2.04
C THR A 502 -22.56 6.15 -1.09
N LEU A 503 -22.97 6.00 0.17
CA LEU A 503 -22.95 7.08 1.17
C LEU A 503 -21.60 7.17 1.88
N ASP A 504 -20.92 6.04 2.03
CA ASP A 504 -19.76 5.84 2.88
C ASP A 504 -18.86 4.70 2.33
N ASP A 505 -17.64 4.64 2.87
CA ASP A 505 -16.59 3.67 2.54
C ASP A 505 -16.17 2.90 3.81
N VAL A 506 -17.12 2.70 4.74
CA VAL A 506 -16.96 1.92 5.97
C VAL A 506 -16.69 0.46 5.63
N HIS A 507 -17.42 -0.11 4.65
CA HIS A 507 -17.28 -1.51 4.24
C HIS A 507 -15.82 -1.87 3.91
N ARG A 508 -15.17 -1.13 3.01
CA ARG A 508 -13.75 -1.33 2.65
C ARG A 508 -12.84 -1.24 3.88
N THR A 509 -13.07 -0.24 4.73
CA THR A 509 -12.22 0.04 5.90
C THR A 509 -12.32 -1.08 6.96
N VAL A 510 -13.52 -1.65 7.16
CA VAL A 510 -13.74 -2.83 8.00
C VAL A 510 -13.01 -4.05 7.44
N VAL A 511 -13.08 -4.31 6.13
CA VAL A 511 -12.39 -5.45 5.49
C VAL A 511 -10.87 -5.29 5.52
N GLU A 512 -10.35 -4.07 5.40
CA GLU A 512 -8.93 -3.76 5.57
C GLU A 512 -8.45 -4.02 7.01
N ALA A 513 -9.18 -3.56 8.03
CA ALA A 513 -8.87 -3.85 9.44
C ALA A 513 -8.90 -5.36 9.74
N CYS A 514 -9.94 -6.05 9.25
CA CYS A 514 -10.11 -7.50 9.35
C CYS A 514 -8.92 -8.27 8.74
N SER A 515 -8.48 -7.83 7.56
CA SER A 515 -7.31 -8.37 6.85
C SER A 515 -6.04 -8.20 7.69
N LEU A 516 -5.70 -6.97 8.09
CA LEU A 516 -4.50 -6.69 8.89
C LEU A 516 -4.43 -7.54 10.17
N VAL A 517 -5.53 -7.63 10.93
CA VAL A 517 -5.57 -8.40 12.17
C VAL A 517 -5.47 -9.91 11.90
N ARG A 518 -6.12 -10.44 10.85
CA ARG A 518 -5.96 -11.86 10.45
C ARG A 518 -4.52 -12.19 10.04
N TRP A 519 -3.78 -11.28 9.40
CA TRP A 519 -2.37 -11.52 9.05
C TRP A 519 -1.51 -11.65 10.32
N VAL A 520 -1.68 -10.76 11.29
CA VAL A 520 -0.98 -10.85 12.59
C VAL A 520 -1.36 -12.12 13.34
N ALA A 521 -2.65 -12.47 13.39
CA ALA A 521 -3.12 -13.67 14.08
C ALA A 521 -2.56 -14.97 13.47
N ARG A 522 -2.58 -15.09 12.14
CA ARG A 522 -1.96 -16.21 11.41
C ARG A 522 -0.45 -16.29 11.66
N ALA A 523 0.24 -15.16 11.71
CA ALA A 523 1.69 -15.16 11.90
C ALA A 523 2.10 -15.50 13.34
N ALA A 524 1.36 -15.01 14.34
CA ALA A 524 1.57 -15.40 15.73
C ALA A 524 1.26 -16.89 15.95
N GLU A 525 0.22 -17.42 15.31
CA GLU A 525 -0.09 -18.85 15.33
C GLU A 525 1.02 -19.69 14.68
N ALA A 526 1.52 -19.28 13.51
CA ALA A 526 2.58 -19.96 12.78
C ALA A 526 3.98 -19.82 13.42
N ALA A 527 4.22 -18.78 14.24
CA ALA A 527 5.47 -18.59 14.97
C ALA A 527 5.64 -19.54 16.18
N GLY A 528 4.57 -20.24 16.58
CA GLY A 528 4.58 -21.22 17.66
C GLY A 528 4.32 -20.61 19.05
N PRO A 529 4.34 -21.44 20.12
CA PRO A 529 3.80 -21.06 21.42
C PRO A 529 4.64 -20.05 22.19
N ASP A 530 5.97 -20.00 22.03
CA ASP A 530 6.83 -19.00 22.67
C ASP A 530 7.68 -18.29 21.60
N PRO A 531 7.07 -17.40 20.80
CA PRO A 531 7.72 -16.81 19.65
C PRO A 531 8.69 -15.71 20.08
N SER A 532 9.86 -15.66 19.45
CA SER A 532 10.66 -14.43 19.42
C SER A 532 10.11 -13.46 18.38
N ARG A 533 10.43 -12.17 18.49
CA ARG A 533 10.18 -11.17 17.44
C ARG A 533 10.71 -11.63 16.10
N LEU A 534 11.88 -12.29 16.05
CA LEU A 534 12.43 -12.85 14.82
C LEU A 534 11.58 -14.02 14.27
N ALA A 535 11.04 -14.89 15.13
CA ALA A 535 10.13 -15.95 14.70
C ALA A 535 8.82 -15.38 14.12
N LEU A 536 8.25 -14.36 14.77
CA LEU A 536 7.06 -13.65 14.30
C LEU A 536 7.30 -12.92 12.96
N GLN A 537 8.47 -12.29 12.80
CA GLN A 537 8.91 -11.66 11.55
C GLN A 537 9.06 -12.68 10.41
N VAL A 538 9.67 -13.84 10.69
CA VAL A 538 9.79 -14.93 9.72
C VAL A 538 8.41 -15.53 9.38
N ALA A 539 7.51 -15.66 10.35
CA ALA A 539 6.15 -16.14 10.11
C ALA A 539 5.33 -15.17 9.23
N LEU A 540 5.35 -13.87 9.53
CA LEU A 540 4.73 -12.81 8.70
C LEU A 540 5.23 -12.89 7.25
N ALA A 541 6.55 -12.89 7.05
CA ALA A 541 7.17 -12.94 5.73
C ALA A 541 6.96 -14.25 4.95
N ASN A 542 6.37 -15.28 5.57
CA ASN A 542 6.11 -16.59 4.96
C ASN A 542 4.64 -17.04 5.11
N LEU A 543 3.70 -16.10 5.31
CA LEU A 543 2.26 -16.39 5.37
C LEU A 543 1.69 -17.05 4.09
N GLY A 544 2.36 -16.90 2.94
CA GLY A 544 1.85 -17.38 1.66
C GLY A 544 0.71 -16.50 1.14
N PRO A 545 -0.37 -17.10 0.58
CA PRO A 545 -1.62 -16.41 0.25
C PRO A 545 -2.27 -15.73 1.45
N VAL A 546 -2.85 -14.56 1.21
CA VAL A 546 -3.52 -13.73 2.22
C VAL A 546 -4.82 -13.13 1.66
N ASP A 547 -5.83 -13.05 2.52
CA ASP A 547 -7.09 -12.39 2.19
C ASP A 547 -6.93 -10.86 2.28
N VAL A 548 -7.58 -10.15 1.37
CA VAL A 548 -7.62 -8.70 1.20
C VAL A 548 -9.00 -8.33 0.62
N PRO A 549 -9.41 -7.05 0.62
CA PRO A 549 -10.65 -6.62 -0.01
C PRO A 549 -10.81 -7.11 -1.46
N ASP A 550 -12.06 -7.38 -1.85
CA ASP A 550 -12.47 -7.98 -3.12
C ASP A 550 -11.78 -9.35 -3.38
N MET A 551 -11.34 -10.05 -2.31
CA MET A 551 -10.64 -11.35 -2.33
C MET A 551 -9.48 -11.46 -3.34
N ARG A 552 -8.76 -10.37 -3.57
CA ARG A 552 -7.81 -10.21 -4.67
C ARG A 552 -6.50 -11.02 -4.50
N PRO A 553 -5.97 -11.66 -5.57
CA PRO A 553 -4.72 -12.43 -5.53
C PRO A 553 -3.51 -11.69 -4.94
N THR A 554 -3.20 -12.00 -3.68
CA THR A 554 -2.14 -11.35 -2.89
C THR A 554 -1.33 -12.38 -2.10
N THR A 555 0.00 -12.31 -2.18
CA THR A 555 0.88 -13.10 -1.29
C THR A 555 1.89 -12.24 -0.53
N VAL A 556 2.32 -12.72 0.63
CA VAL A 556 3.38 -12.09 1.46
C VAL A 556 4.76 -12.71 1.20
N ASP A 557 4.76 -13.92 0.64
CA ASP A 557 5.92 -14.77 0.38
C ASP A 557 6.81 -14.29 -0.79
N GLY A 558 7.78 -15.13 -1.22
CA GLY A 558 8.67 -14.86 -2.34
C GLY A 558 8.00 -14.73 -3.71
N ARG A 559 6.73 -15.11 -3.86
CA ARG A 559 5.95 -14.97 -5.11
C ARG A 559 5.43 -13.55 -5.29
N ARG A 560 5.18 -12.84 -4.19
CA ARG A 560 4.66 -11.45 -4.12
C ARG A 560 3.61 -11.11 -5.17
N TRP A 561 2.58 -11.94 -5.33
CA TRP A 561 1.45 -11.55 -6.19
C TRP A 561 0.76 -10.32 -5.61
N ARG A 562 0.33 -9.43 -6.50
CA ARG A 562 -0.47 -8.23 -6.21
C ARG A 562 -1.52 -8.07 -7.30
N THR A 563 -2.52 -7.25 -7.05
CA THR A 563 -3.46 -6.78 -8.07
C THR A 563 -3.39 -5.27 -8.21
N VAL A 564 -3.68 -4.77 -9.42
CA VAL A 564 -4.11 -3.38 -9.63
C VAL A 564 -5.42 -3.34 -10.41
N GLN A 565 -6.16 -2.26 -10.22
CA GLN A 565 -7.40 -1.95 -10.93
C GLN A 565 -7.22 -0.64 -11.69
N VAL A 566 -7.45 -0.67 -13.00
CA VAL A 566 -7.65 0.54 -13.79
C VAL A 566 -9.09 1.02 -13.58
N ARG A 567 -9.29 2.31 -13.28
CA ARG A 567 -10.60 2.97 -13.22
C ARG A 567 -10.62 4.28 -14.01
N ARG A 568 -11.81 4.68 -14.42
CA ARG A 568 -12.17 6.04 -14.88
C ARG A 568 -12.93 6.75 -13.77
N TYR A 569 -12.68 8.05 -13.56
CA TYR A 569 -13.62 8.91 -12.82
C TYR A 569 -14.71 9.42 -13.76
N GLU A 570 -15.97 9.27 -13.37
CA GLU A 570 -17.15 9.69 -14.14
C GLU A 570 -17.88 10.81 -13.38
N TYR A 571 -18.29 11.87 -14.10
CA TYR A 571 -19.16 12.91 -13.54
C TYR A 571 -20.22 13.39 -14.55
N PRO A 572 -21.53 13.18 -14.29
CA PRO A 572 -22.08 12.31 -13.24
C PRO A 572 -21.74 10.83 -13.49
N CYS A 573 -21.87 9.99 -12.46
CA CYS A 573 -21.69 8.54 -12.54
C CYS A 573 -22.68 7.94 -13.55
N GLU A 574 -22.19 7.27 -14.60
CA GLU A 574 -23.08 6.59 -15.58
C GLU A 574 -23.57 5.24 -15.02
N HIS A 575 -22.87 4.72 -14.00
CA HIS A 575 -23.03 3.38 -13.43
C HIS A 575 -23.79 3.35 -12.09
N GLY A 576 -24.71 4.29 -11.87
CA GLY A 576 -25.58 4.34 -10.69
C GLY A 576 -25.50 5.66 -9.94
N ALA A 577 -25.67 5.62 -8.61
CA ALA A 577 -25.48 6.81 -7.79
C ALA A 577 -23.98 7.17 -7.66
N GLY A 578 -23.70 8.47 -7.67
CA GLY A 578 -22.40 9.01 -7.25
C GLY A 578 -22.13 8.78 -5.77
N PHE A 579 -20.91 9.06 -5.34
CA PHE A 579 -20.45 8.79 -3.97
C PHE A 579 -20.59 9.99 -3.04
N GLY A 580 -21.05 9.77 -1.81
CA GLY A 580 -21.15 10.77 -0.76
C GLY A 580 -22.18 11.84 -1.08
N ALA A 581 -21.75 13.09 -1.13
CA ALA A 581 -22.57 14.21 -1.62
C ALA A 581 -22.28 14.55 -3.11
N SER A 582 -21.48 13.73 -3.79
CA SER A 582 -21.08 13.90 -5.18
C SER A 582 -22.01 13.16 -6.15
N GLU A 583 -22.23 13.73 -7.34
CA GLU A 583 -22.80 12.97 -8.47
C GLU A 583 -21.76 12.06 -9.14
N GLY A 584 -20.45 12.20 -8.82
CA GLY A 584 -19.36 11.47 -9.46
C GLY A 584 -18.92 10.19 -8.75
N CYS A 585 -18.21 9.32 -9.46
CA CYS A 585 -17.75 8.01 -8.96
C CYS A 585 -16.50 7.49 -9.72
N LEU A 586 -15.80 6.51 -9.16
CA LEU A 586 -14.79 5.71 -9.85
C LEU A 586 -15.40 4.40 -10.39
N VAL A 587 -15.19 4.11 -11.66
CA VAL A 587 -15.70 2.92 -12.36
C VAL A 587 -14.55 2.06 -12.89
N PRO A 588 -14.48 0.75 -12.56
CA PRO A 588 -13.45 -0.16 -13.06
C PRO A 588 -13.51 -0.39 -14.57
N ASP A 589 -12.37 -0.22 -15.24
CA ASP A 589 -12.16 -0.59 -16.64
C ASP A 589 -11.80 -2.08 -16.73
N GLY A 590 -12.81 -2.93 -16.51
CA GLY A 590 -12.68 -4.40 -16.50
C GLY A 590 -12.19 -5.00 -15.16
N PRO A 591 -11.89 -6.30 -15.13
CA PRO A 591 -11.48 -7.00 -13.91
C PRO A 591 -10.06 -6.60 -13.44
N PRO A 592 -9.67 -6.90 -12.18
CA PRO A 592 -8.36 -6.52 -11.66
C PRO A 592 -7.23 -7.26 -12.39
N VAL A 593 -6.16 -6.53 -12.70
CA VAL A 593 -4.94 -7.06 -13.31
C VAL A 593 -4.05 -7.62 -12.21
N VAL A 594 -3.76 -8.92 -12.25
CA VAL A 594 -2.75 -9.54 -11.38
C VAL A 594 -1.37 -9.16 -11.89
N LEU A 595 -0.47 -8.81 -10.97
CA LEU A 595 0.94 -8.51 -11.22
C LEU A 595 1.81 -9.63 -10.64
N ASP A 596 2.89 -9.96 -11.34
CA ASP A 596 3.98 -10.72 -10.74
C ASP A 596 4.83 -9.83 -9.81
N ARG A 597 5.74 -10.47 -9.08
CA ARG A 597 6.81 -9.88 -8.25
C ARG A 597 7.72 -8.83 -8.90
N THR A 598 7.70 -8.64 -10.22
CA THR A 598 8.42 -7.57 -10.92
C THR A 598 7.53 -6.37 -11.23
N GLY A 599 6.23 -6.45 -10.90
CA GLY A 599 5.23 -5.46 -11.28
C GLY A 599 4.68 -5.66 -12.69
N VAL A 600 4.97 -6.79 -13.35
CA VAL A 600 4.54 -7.06 -14.73
C VAL A 600 3.15 -7.70 -14.72
N PRO A 601 2.18 -7.20 -15.52
CA PRO A 601 0.88 -7.82 -15.71
C PRO A 601 0.95 -9.30 -16.13
N VAL A 602 0.21 -10.13 -15.40
CA VAL A 602 -0.04 -11.54 -15.71
C VAL A 602 -1.34 -11.60 -16.55
N PRO A 603 -1.34 -12.24 -17.74
CA PRO A 603 -2.56 -12.40 -18.53
C PRO A 603 -3.68 -13.16 -17.79
N PRO A 604 -4.97 -12.91 -18.09
CA PRO A 604 -6.10 -13.53 -17.37
C PRO A 604 -6.14 -15.07 -17.44
N ASP A 605 -5.67 -15.65 -18.55
CA ASP A 605 -5.53 -17.10 -18.75
C ASP A 605 -4.35 -17.71 -17.94
N GLY A 606 -3.68 -16.90 -17.12
CA GLY A 606 -2.43 -17.20 -16.45
C GLY A 606 -1.19 -16.67 -17.20
N PRO A 607 0.00 -16.75 -16.60
CA PRO A 607 1.23 -16.33 -17.24
C PRO A 607 1.48 -17.18 -18.49
N PHE A 608 1.55 -16.54 -19.66
CA PHE A 608 1.66 -17.24 -20.94
C PHE A 608 2.89 -18.16 -20.99
N SER A 609 2.65 -19.46 -21.11
CA SER A 609 3.68 -20.45 -21.39
C SER A 609 3.70 -20.77 -22.89
N ARG A 610 4.91 -20.79 -23.44
CA ARG A 610 5.21 -21.19 -24.81
C ARG A 610 5.13 -22.71 -24.93
N PRO A 611 4.97 -23.25 -26.15
CA PRO A 611 5.25 -24.67 -26.40
C PRO A 611 6.64 -25.05 -25.86
N PRO A 612 6.81 -26.19 -25.13
CA PRO A 612 8.07 -26.53 -24.47
C PRO A 612 9.29 -26.55 -25.41
N ASP A 613 9.09 -26.89 -26.69
CA ASP A 613 10.14 -26.89 -27.72
C ASP A 613 10.65 -25.48 -28.09
N GLN A 614 10.08 -24.42 -27.50
CA GLN A 614 10.51 -23.02 -27.62
C GLN A 614 11.17 -22.46 -26.35
N VAL A 615 11.31 -23.27 -25.29
CA VAL A 615 11.84 -22.84 -23.98
C VAL A 615 13.17 -23.53 -23.68
N THR A 616 14.23 -22.74 -23.50
CA THR A 616 15.57 -23.25 -23.16
C THR A 616 15.74 -23.37 -21.64
N VAL A 617 15.74 -24.60 -21.12
CA VAL A 617 15.91 -24.87 -19.69
C VAL A 617 17.33 -25.32 -19.36
N PHE A 618 17.90 -24.73 -18.32
CA PHE A 618 19.11 -25.23 -17.66
C PHE A 618 18.79 -25.76 -16.25
N VAL A 619 19.38 -26.88 -15.86
CA VAL A 619 19.16 -27.48 -14.53
C VAL A 619 20.47 -27.58 -13.75
N ALA A 620 20.48 -26.98 -12.57
CA ALA A 620 21.61 -26.91 -11.65
C ALA A 620 21.32 -27.62 -10.33
N ASN A 621 22.30 -28.35 -9.81
CA ASN A 621 22.16 -29.09 -8.56
C ASN A 621 22.70 -28.30 -7.36
N GLY A 622 21.83 -27.82 -6.46
CA GLY A 622 22.21 -27.26 -5.15
C GLY A 622 22.07 -28.26 -3.99
N SER A 623 21.34 -29.36 -4.21
CA SER A 623 20.93 -30.33 -3.19
C SER A 623 22.05 -31.19 -2.60
N ASN A 624 23.21 -31.28 -3.28
CA ASN A 624 24.29 -32.27 -3.04
C ASN A 624 23.91 -33.73 -3.39
N VAL A 625 22.70 -34.01 -3.90
CA VAL A 625 22.31 -35.36 -4.36
C VAL A 625 22.93 -35.66 -5.72
N GLY A 626 23.81 -36.66 -5.78
CA GLY A 626 24.53 -37.03 -7.01
C GLY A 626 23.58 -37.36 -8.17
N GLY A 627 23.85 -36.79 -9.35
CA GLY A 627 23.11 -37.07 -10.59
C GLY A 627 21.72 -36.42 -10.73
N LEU A 628 21.19 -35.77 -9.68
CA LEU A 628 19.78 -35.35 -9.64
C LEU A 628 19.39 -34.33 -10.74
N ALA A 629 20.19 -33.29 -10.96
CA ALA A 629 19.96 -32.37 -12.08
C ALA A 629 19.91 -33.10 -13.42
N GLY A 630 20.76 -34.12 -13.63
CA GLY A 630 20.73 -34.96 -14.81
C GLY A 630 19.49 -35.86 -14.94
N LYS A 631 18.81 -36.24 -13.84
CA LYS A 631 17.48 -36.88 -13.91
C LYS A 631 16.44 -35.86 -14.39
N VAL A 632 16.40 -34.67 -13.79
CA VAL A 632 15.39 -33.64 -14.09
C VAL A 632 15.56 -33.05 -15.50
N THR A 633 16.79 -32.82 -15.97
CA THR A 633 17.07 -32.49 -17.38
C THR A 633 16.46 -33.50 -18.36
N ARG A 634 16.49 -34.80 -18.03
CA ARG A 634 15.89 -35.83 -18.89
C ARG A 634 14.36 -35.88 -18.79
N LEU A 635 13.78 -35.57 -17.64
CA LEU A 635 12.32 -35.48 -17.49
C LEU A 635 11.78 -34.33 -18.34
N LEU A 636 12.30 -33.12 -18.15
CA LEU A 636 11.91 -31.96 -18.97
C LEU A 636 12.18 -32.18 -20.47
N GLY A 637 13.28 -32.85 -20.84
CA GLY A 637 13.54 -33.23 -22.23
C GLY A 637 12.63 -34.32 -22.81
N LEU A 638 11.88 -35.06 -21.98
CA LEU A 638 10.80 -35.96 -22.42
C LEU A 638 9.47 -35.21 -22.58
N ASP A 639 9.23 -34.21 -21.72
CA ASP A 639 8.09 -33.29 -21.79
C ASP A 639 8.25 -32.19 -22.87
N GLY A 640 9.28 -32.30 -23.72
CA GLY A 640 9.49 -31.49 -24.92
C GLY A 640 10.40 -30.26 -24.75
N TYR A 641 10.83 -29.93 -23.54
CA TYR A 641 11.67 -28.76 -23.28
C TYR A 641 13.04 -28.85 -23.96
N GLN A 642 13.50 -27.76 -24.59
CA GLN A 642 14.90 -27.67 -25.00
C GLN A 642 15.78 -27.61 -23.75
N THR A 643 16.68 -28.58 -23.55
CA THR A 643 17.48 -28.63 -22.32
C THR A 643 18.98 -28.55 -22.59
N THR A 644 19.68 -27.75 -21.77
CA THR A 644 21.14 -27.64 -21.80
C THR A 644 21.80 -28.64 -20.84
N SER A 645 23.11 -28.87 -21.00
CA SER A 645 23.86 -29.81 -20.16
C SER A 645 23.78 -29.46 -18.66
N PRO A 646 23.38 -30.41 -17.78
CA PRO A 646 23.16 -30.15 -16.36
C PRO A 646 24.43 -29.71 -15.64
N GLY A 647 24.27 -28.93 -14.57
CA GLY A 647 25.38 -28.35 -13.81
C GLY A 647 25.18 -28.41 -12.30
N ASN A 648 26.04 -27.68 -11.59
CA ASN A 648 25.99 -27.53 -10.14
C ASN A 648 25.73 -26.07 -9.78
N ALA A 649 24.84 -25.86 -8.82
CA ALA A 649 24.67 -24.59 -8.13
C ALA A 649 25.57 -24.55 -6.89
N TYR A 650 25.57 -23.44 -6.16
CA TYR A 650 25.94 -23.49 -4.75
C TYR A 650 24.85 -24.19 -3.93
N ARG A 651 25.11 -24.46 -2.64
CA ARG A 651 24.18 -25.21 -1.80
C ARG A 651 22.89 -24.41 -1.57
N ALA A 652 21.76 -24.97 -2.00
CA ALA A 652 20.43 -24.40 -1.82
C ALA A 652 19.57 -25.31 -0.92
N SER A 653 18.80 -24.71 -0.01
CA SER A 653 17.89 -25.44 0.88
C SER A 653 16.58 -25.80 0.18
N LEU A 654 15.90 -24.77 -0.34
CA LEU A 654 14.71 -24.88 -1.19
C LEU A 654 15.12 -24.91 -2.68
N SER A 655 14.21 -25.36 -3.53
CA SER A 655 14.37 -25.31 -4.99
C SER A 655 13.91 -23.97 -5.55
N THR A 656 14.53 -23.52 -6.64
CA THR A 656 14.31 -22.18 -7.20
C THR A 656 14.33 -22.25 -8.72
N ILE A 657 13.28 -21.78 -9.39
CA ILE A 657 13.17 -21.71 -10.84
C ILE A 657 13.40 -20.27 -11.26
N TYR A 658 14.62 -19.94 -11.69
CA TYR A 658 14.90 -18.60 -12.19
C TYR A 658 14.36 -18.44 -13.62
N TYR A 659 13.77 -17.30 -13.98
CA TYR A 659 13.24 -17.00 -15.31
C TYR A 659 13.81 -15.71 -15.90
N ARG A 660 13.93 -15.67 -17.22
CA ARG A 660 14.13 -14.45 -17.98
C ARG A 660 12.82 -13.65 -18.03
N GLU A 661 12.92 -12.33 -18.10
CA GLU A 661 11.79 -11.44 -18.37
C GLU A 661 10.90 -11.98 -19.51
N GLY A 662 9.59 -12.05 -19.27
CA GLY A 662 8.62 -12.66 -20.20
C GLY A 662 8.54 -14.20 -20.21
N PHE A 663 9.27 -14.92 -19.35
CA PHE A 663 9.24 -16.40 -19.24
C PHE A 663 8.72 -16.92 -17.88
N LEU A 664 7.97 -16.11 -17.12
CA LEU A 664 7.32 -16.56 -15.88
C LEU A 664 6.42 -17.78 -16.12
N GLY A 665 5.58 -17.75 -17.15
CA GLY A 665 4.64 -18.85 -17.44
C GLY A 665 5.33 -20.18 -17.71
N ASP A 666 6.48 -20.12 -18.39
CA ASP A 666 7.30 -21.30 -18.64
C ASP A 666 7.97 -21.82 -17.36
N ALA A 667 8.34 -20.94 -16.42
CA ALA A 667 8.82 -21.33 -15.11
C ALA A 667 7.72 -21.99 -14.25
N SER A 668 6.51 -21.42 -14.21
CA SER A 668 5.36 -22.00 -13.52
C SER A 668 4.94 -23.34 -14.13
N ALA A 669 4.99 -23.45 -15.46
CA ALA A 669 4.77 -24.71 -16.17
C ALA A 669 5.81 -25.78 -15.79
N ILE A 670 7.10 -25.45 -15.76
CA ILE A 670 8.18 -26.35 -15.32
C ILE A 670 8.01 -26.79 -13.85
N GLY A 671 7.59 -25.88 -12.97
CA GLY A 671 7.27 -26.21 -11.57
C GLY A 671 6.11 -27.20 -11.47
N THR A 672 5.05 -26.97 -12.25
CA THR A 672 3.87 -27.83 -12.34
C THR A 672 4.19 -29.21 -12.90
N THR A 673 4.89 -29.29 -14.05
CA THR A 673 5.37 -30.52 -14.69
C THR A 673 6.16 -31.39 -13.71
N LEU A 674 7.01 -30.79 -12.88
CA LEU A 674 7.84 -31.50 -11.90
C LEU A 674 7.14 -31.75 -10.56
N SER A 675 5.89 -31.27 -10.37
CA SER A 675 5.17 -31.24 -9.08
C SER A 675 6.03 -30.67 -7.94
N LEU A 676 6.76 -29.61 -8.25
CA LEU A 676 7.86 -29.07 -7.45
C LEU A 676 7.47 -27.70 -6.86
N PRO A 677 7.32 -27.58 -5.53
CA PRO A 677 7.08 -26.29 -4.87
C PRO A 677 8.40 -25.51 -4.79
N ALA A 678 8.80 -24.93 -5.92
CA ALA A 678 9.98 -24.08 -6.03
C ALA A 678 9.59 -22.59 -6.02
N ASP A 679 10.54 -21.75 -5.60
CA ASP A 679 10.42 -20.30 -5.74
C ASP A 679 10.71 -19.91 -7.21
N GLU A 680 9.75 -19.26 -7.88
CA GLU A 680 9.96 -18.70 -9.22
C GLU A 680 10.61 -17.31 -9.08
N VAL A 681 11.70 -17.00 -9.81
CA VAL A 681 12.54 -15.80 -9.55
C VAL A 681 13.09 -15.17 -10.84
N PRO A 682 13.02 -13.84 -11.07
CA PRO A 682 13.77 -13.21 -12.16
C PRO A 682 15.28 -13.49 -12.06
N ILE A 683 15.94 -13.87 -13.16
CA ILE A 683 17.40 -14.12 -13.16
C ILE A 683 18.12 -12.83 -12.69
N PRO A 684 18.83 -12.84 -11.54
CA PRO A 684 19.46 -11.64 -11.02
C PRO A 684 20.62 -11.18 -11.90
N ALA A 685 20.79 -9.86 -12.01
CA ALA A 685 21.89 -9.24 -12.78
C ALA A 685 23.29 -9.67 -12.29
N LEU A 686 23.41 -10.08 -11.03
CA LEU A 686 24.57 -10.79 -10.50
C LEU A 686 24.25 -12.29 -10.40
N ILE A 687 24.84 -13.10 -11.29
CA ILE A 687 24.70 -14.55 -11.27
C ILE A 687 25.74 -15.14 -10.29
N ASP A 688 25.40 -15.15 -9.00
CA ASP A 688 26.23 -15.70 -7.92
C ASP A 688 25.71 -17.03 -7.34
N PHE A 689 24.51 -17.48 -7.75
CA PHE A 689 23.88 -18.73 -7.28
C PHE A 689 24.44 -20.01 -7.93
N VAL A 690 25.25 -19.90 -9.00
CA VAL A 690 25.94 -21.02 -9.65
C VAL A 690 27.46 -20.85 -9.67
N ALA A 691 28.19 -21.97 -9.81
CA ALA A 691 29.64 -21.93 -9.98
C ALA A 691 30.03 -21.20 -11.29
N PRO A 692 31.18 -20.48 -11.35
CA PRO A 692 31.57 -19.71 -12.54
C PRO A 692 31.60 -20.50 -13.87
N SER A 693 31.91 -21.81 -13.83
CA SER A 693 31.85 -22.73 -14.99
C SER A 693 30.43 -23.06 -15.49
N THR A 694 29.42 -22.37 -14.96
CA THR A 694 28.00 -22.59 -15.22
C THR A 694 27.26 -21.30 -15.63
N VAL A 695 27.87 -20.13 -15.42
CA VAL A 695 27.25 -18.82 -15.72
C VAL A 695 26.83 -18.71 -17.19
N ASP A 696 27.65 -19.18 -18.14
CA ASP A 696 27.31 -19.17 -19.57
C ASP A 696 26.01 -19.94 -19.90
N ARG A 697 25.68 -20.98 -19.12
CA ARG A 697 24.43 -21.76 -19.29
C ARG A 697 23.23 -21.15 -18.57
N VAL A 698 23.46 -20.26 -17.60
CA VAL A 698 22.41 -19.38 -17.05
C VAL A 698 22.10 -18.26 -18.05
N LEU A 699 23.14 -17.63 -18.61
CA LEU A 699 23.00 -16.55 -19.59
C LEU A 699 22.33 -17.00 -20.89
N ALA A 700 22.55 -18.25 -21.32
CA ALA A 700 21.97 -18.84 -22.53
C ALA A 700 20.67 -19.64 -22.31
N ALA A 701 20.11 -19.64 -21.10
CA ALA A 701 18.82 -20.27 -20.81
C ALA A 701 17.71 -19.23 -20.65
N ASP A 702 16.48 -19.63 -20.90
CA ASP A 702 15.27 -18.84 -20.65
C ASP A 702 14.74 -19.10 -19.24
N VAL A 703 14.90 -20.35 -18.77
CA VAL A 703 14.55 -20.79 -17.41
C VAL A 703 15.70 -21.61 -16.80
N VAL A 704 16.00 -21.41 -15.50
CA VAL A 704 17.05 -22.11 -14.76
C VAL A 704 16.52 -22.69 -13.46
N LEU A 705 16.36 -24.01 -13.40
CA LEU A 705 15.99 -24.72 -12.17
C LEU A 705 17.24 -25.05 -11.33
N VAL A 706 17.34 -24.44 -10.14
CA VAL A 706 18.23 -24.86 -9.05
C VAL A 706 17.46 -25.83 -8.13
N ILE A 707 17.94 -27.06 -8.00
CA ILE A 707 17.29 -28.07 -7.13
C ILE A 707 17.87 -27.99 -5.71
N GLY A 708 17.01 -27.72 -4.72
CA GLY A 708 17.36 -27.64 -3.30
C GLY A 708 17.39 -28.97 -2.56
N SER A 709 17.98 -29.00 -1.36
CA SER A 709 18.08 -30.22 -0.54
C SER A 709 16.75 -30.71 0.03
N THR A 710 15.78 -29.83 0.24
CA THR A 710 14.46 -30.18 0.80
C THR A 710 13.66 -31.03 -0.20
N ASP A 711 13.54 -30.54 -1.44
CA ASP A 711 12.65 -31.08 -2.47
C ASP A 711 13.30 -32.16 -3.34
N ALA A 712 14.63 -32.29 -3.26
CA ALA A 712 15.37 -33.38 -3.89
C ALA A 712 14.77 -34.78 -3.57
N ARG A 713 14.18 -34.95 -2.37
CA ARG A 713 13.50 -36.18 -1.95
C ARG A 713 12.12 -36.40 -2.61
N ARG A 714 11.51 -35.37 -3.19
CA ARG A 714 10.33 -35.49 -4.07
C ARG A 714 10.78 -36.02 -5.43
N LEU A 715 11.72 -35.31 -6.08
CA LEU A 715 12.27 -35.61 -7.41
C LEU A 715 13.02 -36.96 -7.50
N GLN A 716 13.48 -37.50 -6.36
CA GLN A 716 14.01 -38.86 -6.28
C GLN A 716 12.92 -39.94 -6.45
N LYS A 717 11.68 -39.71 -6.00
CA LYS A 717 10.61 -40.72 -5.94
C LYS A 717 9.84 -40.91 -7.25
N THR A 718 9.98 -39.99 -8.21
CA THR A 718 9.28 -40.04 -9.51
C THR A 718 9.97 -41.02 -10.46
N ASP A 719 9.78 -42.33 -10.23
CA ASP A 719 10.20 -43.45 -11.09
C ASP A 719 8.95 -44.24 -11.54
#